data_AF-A0A4R9G617-F1
#
_entry.id   AF-A0A4R9G617-F1
#
_cell.length_a   1.000
_cell.length_b   1.000
_cell.length_c   1.000
_cell.angle_alpha   90.00
_cell.angle_beta   90.00
_cell.angle_gamma   90.00
#
_symmetry.space_group_name_H-M   'P 1'
#
loop_
_entity.id
_entity.type
_entity.pdbx_description
1 polymer ?
#
loop_
_entity_poly.entity_id
_entity_poly.type
_entity_poly.pdbx_seq_one_letter_code
_entity_poly.pdbx_strand_id
1 'polypeptide(L)'
;MIDLEEVPPRFKNIAIFGGGPMGVHLSVSLSEKTENLFLWYFDKKNADRMQKDRTTEFLDDHVPLPNNIQVVSDFEFLSKGSWVIIIAVPSRQTENVVDRISSVLSPDEEHTMVAFTKGLVSTSTRKKTNAVTFSDYVLKVREIKDKLDLEYVAVAGPNLLSEMAKGKHSFFSIASSGERGSEVIEGLFSGPRNHIKTFEDIRSLELVGVMKNPIAIACGILSGIPECGSNFEGELISLGFSEILSLLNALDLPAKPAMEFGLADLITTATSRSSRNRAYGQRFIRKLISGEDSPNLLERIELFFNPKEFIQKEMSQSESHVEGAYSLSTILDLAEEKKVELPLFTTLFEVLTRKVSPTEMIRFVSKSTSDEIRNISRTARKRFGLTLASGKEFQQALRRRVLRHVHSQPGMADRILKQAGLQIKSLEKRYAEAVENEAGTDLFLLPKEIVLWQEAEETYEKKHTRNLERLVEFYVSEIADEYSPFFRESLIHLVAPARFAIGGFKPGGGLPKIGGQIKEIKALASRYDILYTPTHRSHLDSIEVAFGLRWLGLPVPRYAADKKVMATPGLARVLKSLGAYMVDRKRNRNLLYLECLTQYSTMMLEAGIPTLVYPEGTRSRTGGIIPIKTGILSTSVEAFKHTGSEVLVVPIVLSYENVPEDVEFTGKDIHLSFRDFLFKRTEVYMDLCEPIPVSRYIHEDDPTLSISMEISREWQAHHRILPNHLVAKLLMEAGGEISLSDLEKMIAERILTRKGNYLTKDTGEILNRGLKVLQSRKFIRKEDEMIKALDGDLLQYYANMVPDPT
;
A
#
# COMPACT_ATOMS: atom_id res chain seq x y z
N MET A 1 -7.43 54.27 27.85
CA MET A 1 -8.87 54.30 28.11
C MET A 1 -9.50 55.12 27.00
N ILE A 2 -9.97 54.43 25.97
CA ILE A 2 -10.93 54.98 25.02
C ILE A 2 -12.20 54.26 25.41
N ASP A 3 -13.18 55.00 25.91
CA ASP A 3 -14.53 54.51 26.18
C ASP A 3 -15.09 53.97 24.86
N LEU A 4 -15.23 52.64 24.78
CA LEU A 4 -16.13 52.00 23.85
C LEU A 4 -17.50 52.07 24.52
N GLU A 5 -18.30 53.09 24.15
CA GLU A 5 -19.74 53.07 24.41
C GLU A 5 -20.28 51.70 23.98
N GLU A 6 -20.88 50.98 24.92
CA GLU A 6 -21.56 49.70 24.69
C GLU A 6 -22.69 49.92 23.68
N VAL A 7 -22.43 49.62 22.41
CA VAL A 7 -23.47 49.55 21.38
C VAL A 7 -24.44 48.44 21.83
N PRO A 8 -25.73 48.75 22.07
CA PRO A 8 -26.68 47.72 22.50
C PRO A 8 -26.76 46.60 21.45
N PRO A 9 -26.92 45.34 21.87
CA PRO A 9 -26.95 44.21 20.96
C PRO A 9 -28.07 44.38 19.92
N ARG A 10 -27.70 44.33 18.63
CA ARG A 10 -28.60 44.57 17.48
C ARG A 10 -29.71 43.51 17.35
N PHE A 11 -29.56 42.34 17.98
CA PHE A 11 -30.52 41.23 17.92
C PHE A 11 -30.87 40.71 19.32
N LYS A 12 -32.17 40.73 19.66
CA LYS A 12 -32.65 40.40 21.01
C LYS A 12 -32.54 38.90 21.36
N ASN A 13 -32.86 38.03 20.41
CA ASN A 13 -32.90 36.59 20.60
C ASN A 13 -32.22 35.84 19.43
N ILE A 14 -31.22 35.00 19.73
CA ILE A 14 -30.59 34.09 18.78
C ILE A 14 -30.76 32.64 19.25
N ALA A 15 -31.18 31.76 18.35
CA ALA A 15 -31.26 30.33 18.61
C ALA A 15 -30.33 29.57 17.66
N ILE A 16 -29.42 28.76 18.19
CA ILE A 16 -28.47 27.96 17.41
C ILE A 16 -28.83 26.48 17.58
N PHE A 17 -29.25 25.85 16.51
CA PHE A 17 -29.62 24.44 16.46
C PHE A 17 -28.40 23.61 16.07
N GLY A 18 -27.86 22.88 17.05
CA GLY A 18 -26.80 21.90 16.86
C GLY A 18 -25.54 22.22 17.66
N GLY A 19 -25.39 21.67 18.86
CA GLY A 19 -24.15 21.78 19.65
C GLY A 19 -22.99 20.90 19.18
N GLY A 20 -22.88 20.66 17.88
CA GLY A 20 -21.62 20.19 17.29
C GLY A 20 -20.58 21.31 17.25
N PRO A 21 -19.34 21.03 16.80
CA PRO A 21 -18.25 22.00 16.82
C PRO A 21 -18.61 23.35 16.16
N MET A 22 -19.29 23.35 15.01
CA MET A 22 -19.69 24.59 14.35
C MET A 22 -20.70 25.40 15.19
N GLY A 23 -21.76 24.77 15.70
CA GLY A 23 -22.76 25.48 16.50
C GLY A 23 -22.21 25.98 17.84
N VAL A 24 -21.30 25.23 18.47
CA VAL A 24 -20.57 25.71 19.67
C VAL A 24 -19.75 26.95 19.35
N HIS A 25 -18.95 26.92 18.28
CA HIS A 25 -18.16 28.07 17.85
C HIS A 25 -19.03 29.29 17.56
N LEU A 26 -20.13 29.10 16.83
CA LEU A 26 -21.08 30.17 16.53
C LEU A 26 -21.74 30.72 17.80
N SER A 27 -22.07 29.85 18.76
CA SER A 27 -22.66 30.26 20.05
C SER A 27 -21.72 31.15 20.84
N VAL A 28 -20.44 30.78 20.93
CA VAL A 28 -19.45 31.59 21.64
C VAL A 28 -19.16 32.89 20.89
N SER A 29 -18.94 32.80 19.57
CA SER A 29 -18.61 33.97 18.71
C SER A 29 -19.73 35.02 18.65
N LEU A 30 -20.99 34.58 18.67
CA LEU A 30 -22.16 35.47 18.60
C LEU A 30 -22.70 35.88 19.97
N SER A 31 -22.16 35.34 21.06
CA SER A 31 -22.62 35.66 22.41
C SER A 31 -22.56 37.16 22.71
N GLU A 32 -21.54 37.87 22.25
CA GLU A 32 -21.41 39.32 22.45
C GLU A 32 -22.39 40.15 21.60
N LYS A 33 -23.04 39.54 20.61
CA LYS A 33 -23.93 40.23 19.65
C LYS A 33 -25.41 40.14 20.02
N THR A 34 -25.76 39.47 21.12
CA THR A 34 -27.15 39.26 21.54
C THR A 34 -27.32 39.24 23.07
N GLU A 35 -28.50 39.65 23.53
CA GLU A 35 -28.86 39.55 24.95
C GLU A 35 -29.10 38.10 25.36
N ASN A 36 -29.81 37.33 24.53
CA ASN A 36 -30.21 35.96 24.85
C ASN A 36 -29.85 35.01 23.70
N LEU A 37 -28.91 34.09 23.97
CA LEU A 37 -28.52 33.05 23.03
C LEU A 37 -28.96 31.68 23.53
N PHE A 38 -29.69 30.94 22.70
CA PHE A 38 -30.14 29.59 23.00
C PHE A 38 -29.36 28.60 22.15
N LEU A 39 -28.65 27.66 22.78
CA LEU A 39 -27.95 26.58 22.09
C LEU A 39 -28.72 25.28 22.28
N TRP A 40 -29.36 24.82 21.20
CA TRP A 40 -30.12 23.59 21.21
C TRP A 40 -29.24 22.37 20.97
N TYR A 41 -29.42 21.35 21.83
CA TYR A 41 -28.78 20.05 21.72
C TYR A 41 -29.82 18.93 21.76
N PHE A 42 -29.75 18.01 20.80
CA PHE A 42 -30.72 16.92 20.66
C PHE A 42 -30.75 15.98 21.88
N ASP A 43 -29.59 15.70 22.47
CA ASP A 43 -29.49 14.83 23.64
C ASP A 43 -29.67 15.65 24.92
N LYS A 44 -30.85 15.52 25.52
CA LYS A 44 -31.22 16.20 26.77
C LYS A 44 -30.19 15.98 27.89
N LYS A 45 -29.66 14.76 28.06
CA LYS A 45 -28.70 14.47 29.14
C LYS A 45 -27.40 15.25 28.95
N ASN A 46 -26.93 15.34 27.71
CA ASN A 46 -25.74 16.12 27.37
C ASN A 46 -26.01 17.63 27.44
N ALA A 47 -27.20 18.08 27.03
CA ALA A 47 -27.64 19.47 27.18
C ALA A 47 -27.65 19.90 28.66
N ASP A 48 -28.28 19.11 29.53
CA ASP A 48 -28.36 19.38 30.97
C ASP A 48 -26.97 19.42 31.62
N ARG A 49 -26.08 18.51 31.21
CA ARG A 49 -24.68 18.50 31.66
C ARG A 49 -23.95 19.76 31.21
N MET A 50 -24.04 20.11 29.93
CA MET A 50 -23.39 21.29 29.36
C MET A 50 -23.91 22.60 29.97
N GLN A 51 -25.22 22.68 30.26
CA GLN A 51 -25.82 23.80 30.97
C GLN A 51 -25.32 23.92 32.41
N LYS A 52 -25.14 22.80 33.10
CA LYS A 52 -24.65 22.75 34.48
C LYS A 52 -23.17 23.09 34.57
N ASP A 53 -22.35 22.46 33.72
CA ASP A 53 -20.89 22.56 33.78
C ASP A 53 -20.38 23.87 33.16
N ARG A 54 -21.22 24.57 32.37
CA ARG A 54 -20.89 25.82 31.67
C ARG A 54 -19.62 25.72 30.81
N THR A 55 -19.35 24.51 30.33
CA THR A 55 -18.23 24.18 29.46
C THR A 55 -18.66 23.12 28.46
N THR A 56 -18.03 23.10 27.29
CA THR A 56 -18.25 22.06 26.29
C THR A 56 -16.96 21.70 25.59
N GLU A 57 -16.91 20.47 25.11
CA GLU A 57 -15.91 20.02 24.16
C GLU A 57 -16.03 20.82 22.86
N PHE A 58 -14.90 21.28 22.34
CA PHE A 58 -14.79 22.01 21.09
C PHE A 58 -13.46 21.65 20.42
N LEU A 59 -13.53 20.91 19.32
CA LEU A 59 -12.35 20.29 18.70
C LEU A 59 -11.60 19.43 19.73
N ASP A 60 -10.30 19.62 19.90
CA ASP A 60 -9.47 18.85 20.84
C ASP A 60 -9.39 19.52 22.24
N ASP A 61 -10.17 20.59 22.47
CA ASP A 61 -10.13 21.43 23.68
C ASP A 61 -11.50 21.50 24.38
N HIS A 62 -11.54 22.09 25.58
CA HIS A 62 -12.77 22.50 26.25
C HIS A 62 -12.87 24.02 26.28
N VAL A 63 -14.05 24.54 25.93
CA VAL A 63 -14.31 25.99 25.92
C VAL A 63 -15.40 26.34 26.94
N PRO A 64 -15.24 27.45 27.69
CA PRO A 64 -16.28 27.97 28.58
C PRO A 64 -17.43 28.56 27.78
N LEU A 65 -18.65 28.45 28.32
CA LEU A 65 -19.86 29.02 27.73
C LEU A 65 -20.23 30.35 28.42
N PRO A 66 -20.17 31.49 27.70
CA PRO A 66 -20.64 32.79 28.20
C PRO A 66 -22.02 32.74 28.86
N ASN A 67 -22.22 33.47 29.96
CA ASN A 67 -23.41 33.35 30.83
C ASN A 67 -24.75 33.58 30.12
N ASN A 68 -24.77 34.35 29.03
CA ASN A 68 -25.96 34.62 28.24
C ASN A 68 -26.35 33.48 27.28
N ILE A 69 -25.53 32.43 27.17
CA ILE A 69 -25.85 31.21 26.42
C ILE A 69 -26.66 30.27 27.32
N GLN A 70 -27.89 29.96 26.93
CA GLN A 70 -28.75 28.96 27.55
C GLN A 70 -28.75 27.69 26.71
N VAL A 71 -28.32 26.57 27.29
CA VAL A 71 -28.34 25.26 26.61
C VAL A 71 -29.69 24.60 26.85
N VAL A 72 -30.37 24.26 25.76
CA VAL A 72 -31.76 23.77 25.76
C VAL A 72 -31.91 22.50 24.92
N SER A 73 -33.00 21.75 25.14
CA SER A 73 -33.31 20.53 24.37
C SER A 73 -34.75 20.48 23.83
N ASP A 74 -35.63 21.36 24.31
CA ASP A 74 -36.98 21.58 23.78
C ASP A 74 -37.00 22.71 22.73
N PHE A 75 -38.18 23.00 22.19
CA PHE A 75 -38.41 24.05 21.18
C PHE A 75 -39.37 25.13 21.68
N GLU A 76 -39.91 25.01 22.90
CA GLU A 76 -41.02 25.84 23.39
C GLU A 76 -40.63 27.32 23.52
N PHE A 77 -39.35 27.58 23.79
CA PHE A 77 -38.80 28.93 23.88
C PHE A 77 -39.00 29.75 22.59
N LEU A 78 -39.15 29.11 21.42
CA LEU A 78 -39.39 29.78 20.14
C LEU A 78 -40.81 30.37 20.00
N SER A 79 -41.73 30.03 20.90
CA SER A 79 -43.15 30.42 20.79
C SER A 79 -43.43 31.92 20.99
N LYS A 80 -42.45 32.70 21.45
CA LYS A 80 -42.62 34.13 21.74
C LYS A 80 -41.44 34.96 21.23
N GLY A 81 -41.77 36.10 20.62
CA GLY A 81 -40.83 37.09 20.11
C GLY A 81 -40.17 36.69 18.79
N SER A 82 -39.48 37.65 18.19
CA SER A 82 -38.73 37.50 16.94
C SER A 82 -37.43 36.73 17.17
N TRP A 83 -36.99 35.93 16.18
CA TRP A 83 -35.83 35.02 16.33
C TRP A 83 -34.91 35.03 15.11
N VAL A 84 -33.60 35.08 15.38
CA VAL A 84 -32.58 34.64 14.41
C VAL A 84 -32.22 33.19 14.73
N ILE A 85 -32.54 32.29 13.82
CA ILE A 85 -32.42 30.85 13.99
C ILE A 85 -31.27 30.34 13.12
N ILE A 86 -30.18 29.90 13.73
CA ILE A 86 -29.02 29.36 13.03
C ILE A 86 -29.10 27.83 13.01
N ILE A 87 -29.18 27.25 11.83
CA ILE A 87 -29.18 25.81 11.61
C ILE A 87 -27.75 25.33 11.37
N ALA A 88 -27.23 24.59 12.35
CA ALA A 88 -25.89 23.97 12.33
C ALA A 88 -25.95 22.46 12.66
N VAL A 89 -27.13 21.84 12.56
CA VAL A 89 -27.32 20.39 12.70
C VAL A 89 -26.84 19.65 11.46
N PRO A 90 -26.49 18.36 11.55
CA PRO A 90 -26.19 17.55 10.37
C PRO A 90 -27.33 17.56 9.35
N SER A 91 -27.01 17.47 8.05
CA SER A 91 -27.99 17.59 6.96
C SER A 91 -29.19 16.64 7.11
N ARG A 92 -28.94 15.37 7.47
CA ARG A 92 -29.96 14.34 7.72
C ARG A 92 -31.00 14.68 8.81
N GLN A 93 -30.70 15.62 9.70
CA GLN A 93 -31.61 16.05 10.78
C GLN A 93 -32.35 17.34 10.44
N THR A 94 -31.94 18.05 9.38
CA THR A 94 -32.40 19.41 9.08
C THR A 94 -33.90 19.45 8.83
N GLU A 95 -34.44 18.54 8.00
CA GLU A 95 -35.88 18.49 7.70
C GLU A 95 -36.73 18.37 8.98
N ASN A 96 -36.39 17.42 9.86
CA ASN A 96 -37.11 17.21 11.13
C ASN A 96 -37.01 18.42 12.07
N VAL A 97 -35.85 19.08 12.10
CA VAL A 97 -35.63 20.26 12.95
C VAL A 97 -36.42 21.45 12.40
N VAL A 98 -36.38 21.68 11.08
CA VAL A 98 -37.18 22.71 10.41
C VAL A 98 -38.67 22.49 10.65
N ASP A 99 -39.18 21.26 10.53
CA ASP A 99 -40.59 20.96 10.77
C ASP A 99 -41.05 21.30 12.19
N ARG A 100 -40.20 21.01 13.18
CA ARG A 100 -40.45 21.30 14.60
C ARG A 100 -40.38 22.79 14.87
N ILE A 101 -39.33 23.47 14.40
CA ILE A 101 -39.19 24.93 14.52
C ILE A 101 -40.42 25.62 13.95
N SER A 102 -40.77 25.32 12.70
CA SER A 102 -41.93 25.89 12.03
C SER A 102 -43.27 25.46 12.61
N SER A 103 -43.33 24.52 13.57
CA SER A 103 -44.56 24.18 14.30
C SER A 103 -44.75 24.98 15.59
N VAL A 104 -43.68 25.60 16.10
CA VAL A 104 -43.71 26.32 17.38
C VAL A 104 -43.53 27.83 17.19
N LEU A 105 -42.91 28.27 16.08
CA LEU A 105 -42.74 29.68 15.78
C LEU A 105 -44.09 30.42 15.73
N SER A 106 -44.07 31.65 16.22
CA SER A 106 -45.24 32.52 16.18
C SER A 106 -45.50 32.98 14.74
N PRO A 107 -46.72 32.84 14.20
CA PRO A 107 -47.04 33.31 12.85
C PRO A 107 -47.02 34.83 12.71
N ASP A 108 -47.20 35.56 13.81
CA ASP A 108 -47.30 37.03 13.84
C ASP A 108 -45.95 37.74 14.04
N GLU A 109 -44.86 37.00 14.21
CA GLU A 109 -43.53 37.53 14.53
C GLU A 109 -42.54 37.33 13.38
N GLU A 110 -41.58 38.24 13.33
CA GLU A 110 -40.55 38.26 12.30
C GLU A 110 -39.43 37.25 12.59
N HIS A 111 -39.18 36.32 11.67
CA HIS A 111 -38.17 35.28 11.87
C HIS A 111 -37.18 35.21 10.70
N THR A 112 -35.92 34.94 11.04
CA THR A 112 -34.86 34.70 10.05
C THR A 112 -34.15 33.38 10.36
N MET A 113 -34.13 32.47 9.40
CA MET A 113 -33.41 31.20 9.47
C MET A 113 -32.13 31.25 8.64
N VAL A 114 -30.99 31.01 9.28
CA VAL A 114 -29.66 31.01 8.69
C VAL A 114 -29.12 29.60 8.65
N ALA A 115 -28.93 29.03 7.47
CA ALA A 115 -28.39 27.70 7.30
C ALA A 115 -26.87 27.71 7.10
N PHE A 116 -26.15 27.16 8.08
CA PHE A 116 -24.74 26.77 7.95
C PHE A 116 -24.58 25.31 7.51
N THR A 117 -25.65 24.53 7.61
CA THR A 117 -25.69 23.14 7.18
C THR A 117 -25.64 23.04 5.66
N LYS A 118 -24.64 22.33 5.15
CA LYS A 118 -24.48 22.06 3.71
C LYS A 118 -25.12 20.70 3.39
N GLY A 119 -26.37 20.69 2.93
CA GLY A 119 -27.09 19.48 2.52
C GLY A 119 -28.20 19.72 1.50
N LEU A 120 -28.81 18.64 1.03
CA LEU A 120 -30.01 18.66 0.19
C LEU A 120 -31.14 17.90 0.89
N VAL A 121 -32.39 18.16 0.50
CA VAL A 121 -33.51 17.39 1.04
C VAL A 121 -33.42 15.92 0.63
N SER A 122 -33.94 15.06 1.50
CA SER A 122 -34.05 13.63 1.27
C SER A 122 -34.86 13.30 0.01
N THR A 123 -34.54 12.17 -0.62
CA THR A 123 -35.25 11.68 -1.81
C THR A 123 -36.74 11.46 -1.54
N SER A 124 -37.10 11.02 -0.34
CA SER A 124 -38.50 10.89 0.08
C SER A 124 -39.24 12.23 0.10
N THR A 125 -38.61 13.28 0.64
CA THR A 125 -39.20 14.61 0.75
C THR A 125 -39.23 15.30 -0.60
N ARG A 126 -38.16 15.16 -1.42
CA ARG A 126 -38.13 15.65 -2.80
C ARG A 126 -39.25 15.05 -3.63
N LYS A 127 -39.52 13.74 -3.56
CA LYS A 127 -40.64 13.11 -4.27
C LYS A 127 -42.02 13.59 -3.82
N LYS A 128 -42.20 13.92 -2.54
CA LYS A 128 -43.48 14.40 -1.99
C LYS A 128 -43.74 15.87 -2.25
N THR A 129 -42.69 16.68 -2.12
CA THR A 129 -42.79 18.15 -2.09
C THR A 129 -42.29 18.79 -3.37
N ASN A 130 -41.50 18.10 -4.18
CA ASN A 130 -40.71 18.64 -5.30
C ASN A 130 -39.66 19.69 -4.87
N ALA A 131 -39.25 19.71 -3.59
CA ALA A 131 -38.15 20.54 -3.11
C ALA A 131 -36.80 19.88 -3.46
N VAL A 132 -35.79 20.66 -3.85
CA VAL A 132 -34.44 20.13 -4.11
C VAL A 132 -33.47 20.52 -2.99
N THR A 133 -33.56 21.76 -2.56
CA THR A 133 -32.70 22.39 -1.56
C THR A 133 -33.46 22.63 -0.26
N PHE A 134 -32.75 23.00 0.82
CA PHE A 134 -33.41 23.34 2.07
C PHE A 134 -34.15 24.69 1.97
N SER A 135 -33.67 25.64 1.17
CA SER A 135 -34.44 26.85 0.87
C SER A 135 -35.79 26.52 0.22
N ASP A 136 -35.81 25.61 -0.78
CA ASP A 136 -37.06 25.16 -1.41
C ASP A 136 -38.02 24.54 -0.39
N TYR A 137 -37.49 23.80 0.58
CA TYR A 137 -38.27 23.13 1.60
C TYR A 137 -38.88 24.11 2.59
N VAL A 138 -38.07 25.04 3.12
CA VAL A 138 -38.52 26.06 4.07
C VAL A 138 -39.60 26.94 3.44
N LEU A 139 -39.44 27.33 2.17
CA LEU A 139 -40.46 28.08 1.44
C LEU A 139 -41.79 27.32 1.34
N LYS A 140 -41.75 26.00 1.12
CA LYS A 140 -42.98 25.17 1.10
C LYS A 140 -43.61 25.01 2.47
N VAL A 141 -42.81 24.85 3.51
CA VAL A 141 -43.31 24.81 4.90
C VAL A 141 -44.02 26.12 5.24
N ARG A 142 -43.50 27.27 4.76
CA ARG A 142 -44.12 28.59 4.88
C ARG A 142 -45.50 28.68 4.24
N GLU A 143 -45.68 28.04 3.08
CA GLU A 143 -46.95 28.03 2.35
C GLU A 143 -48.01 27.15 3.03
N ILE A 144 -47.60 26.03 3.64
CA ILE A 144 -48.52 25.06 4.25
C ILE A 144 -49.02 25.52 5.63
N LYS A 145 -48.18 26.22 6.39
CA LYS A 145 -48.49 26.65 7.77
C LYS A 145 -48.74 28.15 7.84
N ASP A 146 -49.99 28.56 7.65
CA ASP A 146 -50.56 29.88 7.96
C ASP A 146 -49.66 31.11 7.70
N LYS A 147 -48.92 31.12 6.57
CA LYS A 147 -48.04 32.22 6.12
C LYS A 147 -47.07 32.74 7.19
N LEU A 148 -46.34 31.84 7.84
CA LEU A 148 -45.23 32.19 8.74
C LEU A 148 -44.29 33.26 8.11
N ASP A 149 -44.02 34.37 8.80
CA ASP A 149 -43.04 35.37 8.33
C ASP A 149 -41.61 34.89 8.63
N LEU A 150 -41.12 34.01 7.77
CA LEU A 150 -39.80 33.40 7.85
C LEU A 150 -39.00 33.67 6.58
N GLU A 151 -37.88 34.38 6.74
CA GLU A 151 -36.84 34.47 5.71
C GLU A 151 -35.78 33.40 5.90
N TYR A 152 -35.24 32.89 4.79
CA TYR A 152 -34.17 31.91 4.77
C TYR A 152 -32.89 32.54 4.21
N VAL A 153 -31.76 32.20 4.82
CA VAL A 153 -30.43 32.62 4.38
C VAL A 153 -29.53 31.39 4.30
N ALA A 154 -29.01 31.11 3.11
CA ALA A 154 -28.00 30.09 2.91
C ALA A 154 -26.61 30.69 3.09
N VAL A 155 -25.73 30.01 3.83
CA VAL A 155 -24.34 30.43 4.07
C VAL A 155 -23.38 29.37 3.53
N ALA A 156 -22.50 29.80 2.63
CA ALA A 156 -21.42 29.00 2.05
C ALA A 156 -20.10 29.79 2.01
N GLY A 157 -19.08 29.27 1.32
CA GLY A 157 -17.79 29.93 1.16
C GLY A 157 -16.66 29.27 1.96
N PRO A 158 -15.40 29.71 1.72
CA PRO A 158 -14.22 29.16 2.39
C PRO A 158 -14.15 29.66 3.83
N ASN A 159 -14.70 28.83 4.73
CA ASN A 159 -14.86 29.12 6.16
C ASN A 159 -14.55 27.88 7.02
N LEU A 160 -13.32 27.38 6.93
CA LEU A 160 -12.88 26.21 7.70
C LEU A 160 -12.95 26.51 9.20
N LEU A 161 -13.71 25.69 9.94
CA LEU A 161 -13.93 25.87 11.39
C LEU A 161 -12.62 26.00 12.19
N SER A 162 -11.60 25.19 11.87
CA SER A 162 -10.30 25.24 12.57
C SER A 162 -9.55 26.55 12.36
N GLU A 163 -9.82 27.27 11.27
CA GLU A 163 -9.24 28.57 10.97
C GLU A 163 -10.08 29.70 11.57
N MET A 164 -11.41 29.59 11.49
CA MET A 164 -12.35 30.48 12.18
C MET A 164 -12.09 30.51 13.69
N ALA A 165 -11.91 29.34 14.31
CA ALA A 165 -11.59 29.19 15.73
C ALA A 165 -10.29 29.90 16.14
N LYS A 166 -9.33 30.00 15.21
CA LYS A 166 -8.05 30.70 15.41
C LYS A 166 -8.12 32.17 15.03
N GLY A 167 -9.31 32.68 14.73
CA GLY A 167 -9.55 34.05 14.28
C GLY A 167 -8.82 34.36 12.98
N LYS A 168 -8.64 33.41 12.06
CA LYS A 168 -8.10 33.70 10.72
C LYS A 168 -9.18 34.28 9.81
N HIS A 169 -8.76 34.85 8.67
CA HIS A 169 -9.68 35.39 7.68
C HIS A 169 -10.64 34.33 7.14
N SER A 170 -11.93 34.65 7.11
CA SER A 170 -12.98 33.79 6.59
C SER A 170 -13.85 34.55 5.60
N PHE A 171 -14.28 33.88 4.53
CA PHE A 171 -15.15 34.49 3.52
C PHE A 171 -16.50 33.77 3.50
N PHE A 172 -17.55 34.52 3.82
CA PHE A 172 -18.92 34.06 3.84
C PHE A 172 -19.61 34.49 2.56
N SER A 173 -20.12 33.53 1.82
CA SER A 173 -20.97 33.72 0.65
C SER A 173 -22.40 33.47 1.08
N ILE A 174 -23.28 34.45 0.88
CA ILE A 174 -24.62 34.44 1.44
C ILE A 174 -25.64 34.67 0.32
N ALA A 175 -26.77 33.99 0.41
CA ALA A 175 -27.93 34.25 -0.43
C ALA A 175 -29.17 34.19 0.45
N SER A 176 -30.04 35.18 0.33
CA SER A 176 -31.22 35.33 1.19
C SER A 176 -32.50 35.40 0.37
N SER A 177 -33.59 34.90 0.93
CA SER A 177 -34.94 35.01 0.37
C SER A 177 -35.56 36.40 0.56
N GLY A 178 -34.92 37.30 1.32
CA GLY A 178 -35.37 38.67 1.54
C GLY A 178 -34.28 39.59 2.07
N GLU A 179 -34.62 40.86 2.27
CA GLU A 179 -33.65 41.89 2.66
C GLU A 179 -33.24 41.77 4.13
N ARG A 180 -34.20 41.43 5.01
CA ARG A 180 -33.98 41.28 6.46
C ARG A 180 -32.90 40.24 6.76
N GLY A 181 -32.91 39.12 6.06
CA GLY A 181 -31.93 38.06 6.21
C GLY A 181 -30.51 38.49 5.84
N SER A 182 -30.37 39.33 4.83
CA SER A 182 -29.06 39.89 4.43
C SER A 182 -28.51 40.84 5.50
N GLU A 183 -29.35 41.73 6.03
CA GLU A 183 -28.98 42.64 7.12
C GLU A 183 -28.59 41.91 8.41
N VAL A 184 -29.31 40.82 8.73
CA VAL A 184 -29.01 39.96 9.87
C VAL A 184 -27.60 39.38 9.75
N ILE A 185 -27.24 38.83 8.57
CA ILE A 185 -25.91 38.26 8.38
C ILE A 185 -24.82 39.33 8.41
N GLU A 186 -25.04 40.48 7.80
CA GLU A 186 -24.07 41.58 7.87
C GLU A 186 -23.83 42.02 9.31
N GLY A 187 -24.89 42.18 10.13
CA GLY A 187 -24.73 42.52 11.55
C GLY A 187 -24.03 41.44 12.36
N LEU A 188 -24.37 40.17 12.13
CA LEU A 188 -23.85 39.05 12.93
C LEU A 188 -22.46 38.59 12.53
N PHE A 189 -22.09 38.66 11.25
CA PHE A 189 -20.87 38.03 10.76
C PHE A 189 -19.85 39.02 10.21
N SER A 190 -20.21 40.25 9.86
CA SER A 190 -19.23 41.24 9.40
C SER A 190 -18.26 41.60 10.53
N GLY A 191 -16.98 41.75 10.16
CA GLY A 191 -15.93 42.15 11.08
C GLY A 191 -14.55 42.19 10.42
N PRO A 192 -13.49 42.58 11.14
CA PRO A 192 -12.16 42.80 10.56
C PRO A 192 -11.56 41.58 9.84
N ARG A 193 -12.00 40.37 10.20
CA ARG A 193 -11.50 39.10 9.66
C ARG A 193 -12.58 38.28 8.96
N ASN A 194 -13.82 38.75 8.93
CA ASN A 194 -14.95 38.05 8.31
C ASN A 194 -15.47 38.90 7.16
N HIS A 195 -15.37 38.38 5.95
CA HIS A 195 -15.72 39.07 4.72
C HIS A 195 -17.00 38.47 4.15
N ILE A 196 -17.99 39.30 3.83
CA ILE A 196 -19.29 38.85 3.32
C ILE A 196 -19.40 39.19 1.84
N LYS A 197 -19.95 38.24 1.07
CA LYS A 197 -20.31 38.41 -0.33
C LYS A 197 -21.72 37.89 -0.57
N THR A 198 -22.57 38.72 -1.15
CA THR A 198 -23.97 38.41 -1.44
C THR A 198 -24.16 37.82 -2.83
N PHE A 199 -25.11 36.89 -2.95
CA PHE A 199 -25.54 36.25 -4.17
C PHE A 199 -27.07 36.24 -4.24
N GLU A 200 -27.62 36.37 -5.44
CA GLU A 200 -29.07 36.38 -5.66
C GLU A 200 -29.67 34.97 -5.64
N ASP A 201 -28.97 33.97 -6.21
CA ASP A 201 -29.51 32.62 -6.35
C ASP A 201 -29.12 31.72 -5.16
N ILE A 202 -30.10 31.49 -4.27
CA ILE A 202 -29.95 30.65 -3.07
C ILE A 202 -29.72 29.18 -3.44
N ARG A 203 -30.44 28.68 -4.44
CA ARG A 203 -30.45 27.26 -4.81
C ARG A 203 -29.09 26.84 -5.36
N SER A 204 -28.51 27.63 -6.25
CA SER A 204 -27.15 27.50 -6.75
C SER A 204 -26.14 27.54 -5.62
N LEU A 205 -26.28 28.48 -4.66
CA LEU A 205 -25.36 28.59 -3.54
C LEU A 205 -25.38 27.34 -2.66
N GLU A 206 -26.56 26.81 -2.32
CA GLU A 206 -26.68 25.57 -1.54
C GLU A 206 -26.10 24.37 -2.29
N LEU A 207 -26.49 24.16 -3.56
CA LEU A 207 -26.02 23.02 -4.36
C LEU A 207 -24.51 22.99 -4.50
N VAL A 208 -23.89 24.12 -4.84
CA VAL A 208 -22.44 24.26 -4.96
C VAL A 208 -21.75 23.95 -3.63
N GLY A 209 -22.28 24.49 -2.52
CA GLY A 209 -21.75 24.25 -1.18
C GLY A 209 -21.79 22.79 -0.75
N VAL A 210 -22.74 22.01 -1.29
CA VAL A 210 -22.89 20.57 -1.02
C VAL A 210 -21.95 19.74 -1.90
N MET A 211 -21.95 19.98 -3.21
CA MET A 211 -21.23 19.15 -4.19
C MET A 211 -19.71 19.19 -4.05
N LYS A 212 -19.13 20.23 -3.42
CA LYS A 212 -17.68 20.26 -3.14
C LYS A 212 -17.21 19.16 -2.19
N ASN A 213 -18.07 18.66 -1.31
CA ASN A 213 -17.68 17.77 -0.22
C ASN A 213 -17.28 16.37 -0.74
N PRO A 214 -18.05 15.73 -1.64
CA PRO A 214 -17.60 14.52 -2.33
C PRO A 214 -16.27 14.69 -3.08
N ILE A 215 -16.06 15.81 -3.78
CA ILE A 215 -14.80 16.09 -4.49
C ILE A 215 -13.61 16.12 -3.52
N ALA A 216 -13.78 16.74 -2.35
CA ALA A 216 -12.75 16.75 -1.32
C ALA A 216 -12.45 15.35 -0.76
N ILE A 217 -13.44 14.46 -0.66
CA ILE A 217 -13.22 13.05 -0.31
C ILE A 217 -12.38 12.38 -1.40
N ALA A 218 -12.74 12.54 -2.67
CA ALA A 218 -11.98 11.97 -3.80
C ALA A 218 -10.52 12.44 -3.79
N CYS A 219 -10.28 13.74 -3.57
CA CYS A 219 -8.93 14.29 -3.44
C CYS A 219 -8.17 13.67 -2.25
N GLY A 220 -8.86 13.48 -1.12
CA GLY A 220 -8.30 12.80 0.05
C GLY A 220 -7.90 11.36 -0.25
N ILE A 221 -8.75 10.59 -0.95
CA ILE A 221 -8.47 9.21 -1.36
C ILE A 221 -7.23 9.17 -2.26
N LEU A 222 -7.21 10.00 -3.31
CA LEU A 222 -6.08 9.99 -4.27
C LEU A 222 -4.78 10.49 -3.64
N SER A 223 -4.83 11.40 -2.68
CA SER A 223 -3.62 11.87 -1.99
C SER A 223 -2.89 10.77 -1.18
N GLY A 224 -3.54 9.64 -0.92
CA GLY A 224 -2.91 8.47 -0.31
C GLY A 224 -2.34 7.46 -1.30
N ILE A 225 -2.44 7.72 -2.61
CA ILE A 225 -1.93 6.86 -3.69
C ILE A 225 -0.60 7.45 -4.18
N PRO A 226 0.54 6.72 -4.11
CA PRO A 226 1.87 7.26 -4.41
C PRO A 226 2.01 7.90 -5.80
N GLU A 227 1.33 7.37 -6.82
CA GLU A 227 1.41 7.86 -8.20
C GLU A 227 0.60 9.15 -8.43
N CYS A 228 -0.24 9.56 -7.47
CA CYS A 228 -1.12 10.73 -7.59
C CYS A 228 -0.50 11.97 -6.91
N GLY A 229 0.20 12.79 -7.70
CA GLY A 229 0.74 14.09 -7.26
C GLY A 229 -0.24 15.26 -7.43
N SER A 230 0.23 16.48 -7.14
CA SER A 230 -0.58 17.71 -7.22
C SER A 230 -1.14 18.02 -8.62
N ASN A 231 -0.48 17.56 -9.69
CA ASN A 231 -1.01 17.67 -11.05
C ASN A 231 -2.33 16.90 -11.21
N PHE A 232 -2.39 15.70 -10.65
CA PHE A 232 -3.56 14.84 -10.69
C PHE A 232 -4.70 15.40 -9.84
N GLU A 233 -4.35 15.92 -8.67
CA GLU A 233 -5.29 16.62 -7.79
C GLU A 233 -5.94 17.83 -8.48
N GLY A 234 -5.15 18.62 -9.22
CA GLY A 234 -5.66 19.73 -10.02
C GLY A 234 -6.69 19.31 -11.09
N GLU A 235 -6.39 18.24 -11.84
CA GLU A 235 -7.32 17.72 -12.85
C GLU A 235 -8.60 17.14 -12.21
N LEU A 236 -8.47 16.43 -11.09
CA LEU A 236 -9.63 15.93 -10.34
C LEU A 236 -10.55 17.07 -9.87
N ILE A 237 -9.97 18.16 -9.35
CA ILE A 237 -10.73 19.35 -8.94
C ILE A 237 -11.46 19.97 -10.14
N SER A 238 -10.80 20.06 -11.30
CA SER A 238 -11.38 20.56 -12.55
C SER A 238 -12.57 19.71 -13.04
N LEU A 239 -12.43 18.39 -13.02
CA LEU A 239 -13.50 17.46 -13.40
C LEU A 239 -14.68 17.52 -12.43
N GLY A 240 -14.40 17.53 -11.13
CA GLY A 240 -15.44 17.69 -10.11
C GLY A 240 -16.18 19.02 -10.25
N PHE A 241 -15.45 20.10 -10.56
CA PHE A 241 -16.06 21.40 -10.84
C PHE A 241 -16.95 21.37 -12.08
N SER A 242 -16.54 20.64 -13.13
CA SER A 242 -17.36 20.45 -14.34
C SER A 242 -18.67 19.72 -14.03
N GLU A 243 -18.67 18.75 -13.13
CA GLU A 243 -19.89 18.06 -12.68
C GLU A 243 -20.84 18.96 -11.89
N ILE A 244 -20.29 19.88 -11.09
CA ILE A 244 -21.09 20.95 -10.45
C ILE A 244 -21.84 21.74 -11.52
N LEU A 245 -21.14 22.21 -12.54
CA LEU A 245 -21.73 22.99 -13.63
C LEU A 245 -22.78 22.18 -14.41
N SER A 246 -22.52 20.90 -14.70
CA SER A 246 -23.48 20.02 -15.37
C SER A 246 -24.78 19.87 -14.60
N LEU A 247 -24.72 19.66 -13.29
CA LEU A 247 -25.93 19.52 -12.48
C LEU A 247 -26.69 20.85 -12.35
N LEU A 248 -25.99 21.98 -12.19
CA LEU A 248 -26.63 23.30 -12.18
C LEU A 248 -27.36 23.57 -13.49
N ASN A 249 -26.71 23.29 -14.62
CA ASN A 249 -27.31 23.47 -15.94
C ASN A 249 -28.57 22.61 -16.13
N ALA A 250 -28.56 21.35 -15.68
CA ALA A 250 -29.73 20.48 -15.76
C ALA A 250 -30.89 20.87 -14.82
N LEU A 251 -30.63 21.74 -13.85
CA LEU A 251 -31.62 22.31 -12.95
C LEU A 251 -32.03 23.74 -13.36
N ASP A 252 -31.54 24.22 -14.51
CA ASP A 252 -31.73 25.59 -15.01
C ASP A 252 -31.26 26.67 -14.01
N LEU A 253 -30.17 26.39 -13.29
CA LEU A 253 -29.64 27.24 -12.24
C LEU A 253 -28.41 28.06 -12.70
N PRO A 254 -28.26 29.33 -12.26
CA PRO A 254 -27.13 30.17 -12.64
C PRO A 254 -25.79 29.60 -12.16
N ALA A 255 -24.79 29.62 -13.05
CA ALA A 255 -23.42 29.15 -12.76
C ALA A 255 -22.55 30.17 -12.01
N LYS A 256 -22.96 31.45 -11.94
CA LYS A 256 -22.17 32.53 -11.32
C LYS A 256 -21.72 32.21 -9.88
N PRO A 257 -22.58 31.68 -8.98
CA PRO A 257 -22.14 31.33 -7.64
C PRO A 257 -21.07 30.21 -7.63
N ALA A 258 -21.15 29.25 -8.56
CA ALA A 258 -20.14 28.21 -8.72
C ALA A 258 -18.78 28.79 -9.16
N MET A 259 -18.77 29.66 -10.18
CA MET A 259 -17.54 30.25 -10.72
C MET A 259 -16.81 31.18 -9.74
N GLU A 260 -17.55 31.82 -8.84
CA GLU A 260 -16.99 32.77 -7.88
C GLU A 260 -16.67 32.09 -6.54
N PHE A 261 -17.66 31.91 -5.66
CA PHE A 261 -17.39 31.32 -4.34
C PHE A 261 -17.16 29.82 -4.41
N GLY A 262 -17.88 29.12 -5.31
CA GLY A 262 -17.86 27.68 -5.40
C GLY A 262 -16.47 27.13 -5.65
N LEU A 263 -15.76 27.73 -6.62
CA LEU A 263 -14.38 27.40 -6.92
C LEU A 263 -13.45 27.66 -5.72
N ALA A 264 -13.60 28.80 -5.03
CA ALA A 264 -12.79 29.14 -3.87
C ALA A 264 -13.02 28.16 -2.69
N ASP A 265 -14.27 27.84 -2.37
CA ASP A 265 -14.62 26.92 -1.30
C ASP A 265 -14.20 25.48 -1.65
N LEU A 266 -14.34 25.08 -2.92
CA LEU A 266 -13.87 23.80 -3.43
C LEU A 266 -12.35 23.66 -3.27
N ILE A 267 -11.55 24.60 -3.79
CA ILE A 267 -10.08 24.54 -3.69
C ILE A 267 -9.65 24.48 -2.22
N THR A 268 -10.24 25.34 -1.37
CA THR A 268 -9.93 25.39 0.06
C THR A 268 -10.22 24.04 0.73
N THR A 269 -11.36 23.43 0.41
CA THR A 269 -11.79 22.17 1.03
C THR A 269 -11.05 20.96 0.48
N ALA A 270 -10.72 20.98 -0.81
CA ALA A 270 -10.02 19.90 -1.50
C ALA A 270 -8.56 19.85 -1.07
N THR A 271 -7.88 20.98 -0.93
CA THR A 271 -6.41 21.02 -0.70
C THR A 271 -6.01 21.15 0.77
N SER A 272 -6.90 21.65 1.65
CA SER A 272 -6.55 21.88 3.06
C SER A 272 -6.48 20.60 3.89
N ARG A 273 -5.43 20.46 4.70
CA ARG A 273 -5.29 19.40 5.71
C ARG A 273 -6.33 19.48 6.83
N SER A 274 -6.93 20.65 7.03
CA SER A 274 -7.98 20.87 8.03
C SER A 274 -9.38 20.44 7.56
N SER A 275 -9.51 20.04 6.28
CA SER A 275 -10.77 19.57 5.73
C SER A 275 -11.12 18.18 6.25
N ARG A 276 -12.26 18.05 6.94
CA ARG A 276 -12.76 16.77 7.47
C ARG A 276 -13.06 15.76 6.35
N ASN A 277 -13.57 16.22 5.20
CA ASN A 277 -13.84 15.39 4.03
C ASN A 277 -12.55 14.85 3.40
N ARG A 278 -11.52 15.71 3.23
CA ARG A 278 -10.20 15.28 2.73
C ARG A 278 -9.54 14.30 3.70
N ALA A 279 -9.51 14.65 4.99
CA ALA A 279 -8.94 13.80 6.03
C ALA A 279 -9.64 12.43 6.10
N TYR A 280 -10.96 12.39 5.91
CA TYR A 280 -11.70 11.14 5.77
C TYR A 280 -11.21 10.33 4.58
N GLY A 281 -11.13 10.92 3.38
CA GLY A 281 -10.62 10.23 2.19
C GLY A 281 -9.21 9.64 2.40
N GLN A 282 -8.33 10.38 3.06
CA GLN A 282 -6.98 9.92 3.42
C GLN A 282 -6.98 8.75 4.40
N ARG A 283 -7.85 8.79 5.42
CA ARG A 283 -8.00 7.66 6.35
C ARG A 283 -8.61 6.45 5.66
N PHE A 284 -9.61 6.66 4.81
CA PHE A 284 -10.27 5.61 4.04
C PHE A 284 -9.25 4.86 3.18
N ILE A 285 -8.48 5.56 2.35
CA ILE A 285 -7.49 4.92 1.48
C ILE A 285 -6.38 4.25 2.29
N ARG A 286 -5.93 4.85 3.40
CA ARG A 286 -4.94 4.23 4.28
C ARG A 286 -5.46 2.93 4.90
N LYS A 287 -6.71 2.91 5.39
CA LYS A 287 -7.33 1.70 5.92
C LYS A 287 -7.55 0.63 4.85
N LEU A 288 -7.89 1.05 3.63
CA LEU A 288 -8.07 0.15 2.50
C LEU A 288 -6.73 -0.46 2.04
N ILE A 289 -5.67 0.34 1.92
CA ILE A 289 -4.32 -0.11 1.57
C ILE A 289 -3.71 -1.00 2.66
N SER A 290 -3.78 -0.57 3.93
CA SER A 290 -3.37 -1.40 5.08
C SER A 290 -4.27 -2.62 5.27
N GLY A 291 -5.46 -2.61 4.66
CA GLY A 291 -6.59 -3.55 4.75
C GLY A 291 -6.99 -3.93 6.17
N GLU A 292 -6.85 -2.97 7.08
CA GLU A 292 -7.64 -2.89 8.32
C GLU A 292 -9.14 -2.83 8.02
N ASP A 293 -9.50 -2.36 6.81
CA ASP A 293 -10.86 -2.21 6.31
C ASP A 293 -11.25 -3.36 5.37
N SER A 294 -11.35 -4.57 5.93
CA SER A 294 -11.95 -5.72 5.26
C SER A 294 -13.37 -5.91 5.79
N PRO A 295 -14.42 -5.64 5.00
CA PRO A 295 -15.78 -5.79 5.48
C PRO A 295 -16.02 -7.24 5.91
N ASN A 296 -16.55 -7.42 7.11
CA ASN A 296 -16.94 -8.72 7.64
C ASN A 296 -18.10 -9.31 6.81
N LEU A 297 -18.49 -10.56 7.06
CA LEU A 297 -19.52 -11.22 6.25
C LEU A 297 -20.86 -10.44 6.24
N LEU A 298 -21.26 -9.85 7.37
CA LEU A 298 -22.48 -9.05 7.49
C LEU A 298 -22.36 -7.73 6.72
N GLU A 299 -21.22 -7.06 6.81
CA GLU A 299 -20.94 -5.82 6.08
C GLU A 299 -20.87 -6.05 4.57
N ARG A 300 -20.38 -7.22 4.11
CA ARG A 300 -20.41 -7.60 2.70
C ARG A 300 -21.83 -7.84 2.19
N ILE A 301 -22.68 -8.43 3.02
CA ILE A 301 -24.10 -8.62 2.72
C ILE A 301 -24.79 -7.24 2.68
N GLU A 302 -24.53 -6.38 3.66
CA GLU A 302 -25.08 -5.01 3.74
C GLU A 302 -24.62 -4.15 2.55
N LEU A 303 -23.35 -4.23 2.13
CA LEU A 303 -22.82 -3.59 0.92
C LEU A 303 -23.50 -4.07 -0.37
N PHE A 304 -23.91 -5.33 -0.42
CA PHE A 304 -24.59 -5.90 -1.59
C PHE A 304 -26.04 -5.44 -1.68
N PHE A 305 -26.79 -5.49 -0.57
CA PHE A 305 -28.21 -5.15 -0.55
C PHE A 305 -28.47 -3.64 -0.41
N ASN A 306 -27.75 -2.95 0.49
CA ASN A 306 -27.98 -1.56 0.86
C ASN A 306 -26.67 -0.71 0.86
N PRO A 307 -26.01 -0.54 -0.29
CA PRO A 307 -24.73 0.17 -0.38
C PRO A 307 -24.77 1.62 0.12
N LYS A 308 -25.89 2.33 -0.10
CA LYS A 308 -26.07 3.72 0.33
C LYS A 308 -26.12 3.84 1.86
N GLU A 309 -26.88 2.96 2.51
CA GLU A 309 -27.01 2.93 3.98
C GLU A 309 -25.69 2.55 4.64
N PHE A 310 -24.96 1.60 4.06
CA PHE A 310 -23.65 1.19 4.56
C PHE A 310 -22.66 2.36 4.62
N ILE A 311 -22.51 3.11 3.51
CA ILE A 311 -21.61 4.27 3.45
C ILE A 311 -22.03 5.32 4.49
N GLN A 312 -23.33 5.61 4.58
CA GLN A 312 -23.84 6.58 5.55
C GLN A 312 -23.52 6.15 6.99
N LYS A 313 -23.71 4.87 7.32
CA LYS A 313 -23.42 4.29 8.63
C LYS A 313 -21.92 4.36 8.95
N GLU A 314 -21.07 3.89 8.05
CA GLU A 314 -19.62 3.90 8.21
C GLU A 314 -19.07 5.32 8.44
N MET A 315 -19.54 6.27 7.64
CA MET A 315 -19.07 7.66 7.71
C MET A 315 -19.64 8.39 8.93
N SER A 316 -20.83 7.99 9.41
CA SER A 316 -21.41 8.50 10.67
C SER A 316 -20.68 7.99 11.92
N GLN A 317 -20.12 6.77 11.87
CA GLN A 317 -19.31 6.19 12.95
C GLN A 317 -17.88 6.74 12.98
N SER A 318 -17.44 7.44 11.93
CA SER A 318 -16.16 8.14 11.96
C SER A 318 -16.21 9.30 12.95
N GLU A 319 -15.16 9.46 13.75
CA GLU A 319 -15.00 10.49 14.81
C GLU A 319 -15.20 11.94 14.32
N SER A 320 -15.26 12.18 13.00
CA SER A 320 -15.29 13.52 12.40
C SER A 320 -16.65 13.96 11.84
N HIS A 321 -17.70 13.13 11.87
CA HIS A 321 -19.02 13.40 11.27
C HIS A 321 -18.94 14.02 9.86
N VAL A 322 -18.73 13.16 8.85
CA VAL A 322 -18.37 13.55 7.48
C VAL A 322 -19.63 13.69 6.61
N GLU A 323 -20.04 14.93 6.32
CA GLU A 323 -21.23 15.24 5.49
C GLU A 323 -21.14 14.75 4.04
N GLY A 324 -19.92 14.64 3.48
CA GLY A 324 -19.69 14.24 2.10
C GLY A 324 -20.36 12.90 1.71
N ALA A 325 -20.45 11.98 2.68
CA ALA A 325 -21.10 10.68 2.55
C ALA A 325 -22.57 10.76 2.14
N TYR A 326 -23.31 11.53 2.94
CA TYR A 326 -24.75 11.69 2.82
C TYR A 326 -25.06 12.48 1.56
N SER A 327 -24.32 13.58 1.36
CA SER A 327 -24.46 14.41 0.16
C SER A 327 -24.25 13.62 -1.12
N LEU A 328 -23.28 12.71 -1.18
CA LEU A 328 -23.00 11.94 -2.39
C LEU A 328 -24.20 11.08 -2.82
N SER A 329 -24.81 10.36 -1.87
CA SER A 329 -26.00 9.56 -2.17
C SER A 329 -27.18 10.41 -2.66
N THR A 330 -27.42 11.56 -2.02
CA THR A 330 -28.52 12.45 -2.38
C THR A 330 -28.29 13.17 -3.71
N ILE A 331 -27.03 13.51 -4.03
CA ILE A 331 -26.66 14.09 -5.32
C ILE A 331 -26.87 13.07 -6.45
N LEU A 332 -26.45 11.82 -6.27
CA LEU A 332 -26.63 10.77 -7.28
C LEU A 332 -28.11 10.47 -7.53
N ASP A 333 -28.94 10.44 -6.48
CA ASP A 333 -30.40 10.31 -6.62
C ASP A 333 -30.98 11.47 -7.43
N LEU A 334 -30.56 12.71 -7.12
CA LEU A 334 -31.01 13.90 -7.86
C LEU A 334 -30.55 13.88 -9.32
N ALA A 335 -29.32 13.45 -9.58
CA ALA A 335 -28.77 13.33 -10.92
C ALA A 335 -29.53 12.28 -11.75
N GLU A 336 -29.87 11.13 -11.15
CA GLU A 336 -30.71 10.10 -11.76
C GLU A 336 -32.11 10.64 -12.08
N GLU A 337 -32.75 11.35 -11.13
CA GLU A 337 -34.05 12.00 -11.34
C GLU A 337 -34.04 13.03 -12.47
N LYS A 338 -32.91 13.73 -12.65
CA LYS A 338 -32.71 14.75 -13.69
C LYS A 338 -32.06 14.22 -14.96
N LYS A 339 -31.77 12.91 -15.03
CA LYS A 339 -31.11 12.25 -16.16
C LYS A 339 -29.77 12.90 -16.52
N VAL A 340 -28.99 13.26 -15.51
CA VAL A 340 -27.64 13.82 -15.64
C VAL A 340 -26.65 12.76 -15.23
N GLU A 341 -25.64 12.53 -16.07
CA GLU A 341 -24.53 11.68 -15.70
C GLU A 341 -23.53 12.50 -14.87
N LEU A 342 -23.16 11.97 -13.71
CA LEU A 342 -22.07 12.49 -12.87
C LEU A 342 -21.03 11.37 -12.68
N PRO A 343 -20.19 11.10 -13.69
CA PRO A 343 -19.32 9.94 -13.69
C PRO A 343 -18.31 9.90 -12.55
N LEU A 344 -17.67 11.01 -12.19
CA LEU A 344 -16.75 11.10 -11.06
C LEU A 344 -17.44 10.78 -9.75
N PHE A 345 -18.63 11.36 -9.51
CA PHE A 345 -19.40 11.08 -8.29
C PHE A 345 -19.86 9.62 -8.26
N THR A 346 -20.22 9.06 -9.41
CA THR A 346 -20.59 7.64 -9.55
C THR A 346 -19.39 6.75 -9.22
N THR A 347 -18.22 7.00 -9.82
CA THR A 347 -17.00 6.25 -9.54
C THR A 347 -16.59 6.39 -8.08
N LEU A 348 -16.66 7.59 -7.50
CA LEU A 348 -16.39 7.81 -6.08
C LEU A 348 -17.33 6.96 -5.20
N PHE A 349 -18.62 6.92 -5.53
CA PHE A 349 -19.58 6.09 -4.81
C PHE A 349 -19.26 4.59 -4.94
N GLU A 350 -18.85 4.12 -6.12
CA GLU A 350 -18.42 2.74 -6.33
C GLU A 350 -17.14 2.40 -5.55
N VAL A 351 -16.20 3.34 -5.44
CA VAL A 351 -14.99 3.17 -4.62
C VAL A 351 -15.34 3.09 -3.13
N LEU A 352 -16.19 3.99 -2.65
CA LEU A 352 -16.65 3.98 -1.26
C LEU A 352 -17.49 2.73 -0.94
N THR A 353 -18.18 2.13 -1.92
CA THR A 353 -18.87 0.84 -1.73
C THR A 353 -17.96 -0.38 -1.93
N ARG A 354 -16.66 -0.19 -2.18
CA ARG A 354 -15.70 -1.24 -2.54
C ARG A 354 -16.12 -2.09 -3.75
N LYS A 355 -17.00 -1.56 -4.62
CA LYS A 355 -17.38 -2.20 -5.88
C LYS A 355 -16.25 -2.12 -6.89
N VAL A 356 -15.53 -1.00 -6.88
CA VAL A 356 -14.37 -0.75 -7.74
C VAL A 356 -13.17 -0.31 -6.90
N SER A 357 -11.98 -0.55 -7.42
CA SER A 357 -10.73 -0.10 -6.80
C SER A 357 -10.64 1.43 -6.84
N PRO A 358 -10.03 2.11 -5.85
CA PRO A 358 -9.70 3.55 -5.91
C PRO A 358 -8.99 3.97 -7.19
N THR A 359 -8.37 3.02 -7.87
CA THR A 359 -7.60 3.23 -9.09
C THR A 359 -8.46 3.38 -10.34
N GLU A 360 -9.75 3.03 -10.28
CA GLU A 360 -10.71 3.42 -11.32
C GLU A 360 -10.93 4.95 -11.33
N MET A 361 -10.79 5.65 -10.20
CA MET A 361 -10.77 7.12 -10.22
C MET A 361 -9.55 7.64 -10.98
N ILE A 362 -8.41 6.95 -10.91
CA ILE A 362 -7.21 7.32 -11.68
C ILE A 362 -7.50 7.18 -13.17
N ARG A 363 -8.12 6.06 -13.54
CA ARG A 363 -8.53 5.79 -14.92
C ARG A 363 -9.49 6.84 -15.46
N PHE A 364 -10.50 7.16 -14.67
CA PHE A 364 -11.52 8.14 -15.04
C PHE A 364 -10.90 9.52 -15.28
N VAL A 365 -10.11 10.01 -14.32
CA VAL A 365 -9.52 11.36 -14.40
C VAL A 365 -8.48 11.46 -15.52
N SER A 366 -7.68 10.42 -15.76
CA SER A 366 -6.69 10.42 -16.84
C SER A 366 -7.29 10.28 -18.25
N LYS A 367 -8.61 10.05 -18.38
CA LYS A 367 -9.31 9.75 -19.65
C LYS A 367 -8.61 8.66 -20.48
N SER A 368 -7.84 7.80 -19.82
CA SER A 368 -7.05 6.81 -20.50
C SER A 368 -7.95 5.68 -20.97
N THR A 369 -8.13 5.59 -22.28
CA THR A 369 -8.76 4.44 -22.96
C THR A 369 -7.82 3.25 -23.07
N SER A 370 -6.57 3.40 -22.65
CA SER A 370 -5.60 2.31 -22.66
C SER A 370 -6.01 1.23 -21.64
N ASP A 371 -5.92 -0.02 -22.08
CA ASP A 371 -5.93 -1.19 -21.19
C ASP A 371 -4.76 -1.17 -20.18
N GLU A 372 -3.86 -0.18 -20.24
CA GLU A 372 -2.73 -0.03 -19.31
C GLU A 372 -3.17 0.32 -17.88
N ILE A 373 -4.30 1.03 -17.70
CA ILE A 373 -4.83 1.30 -16.34
C ILE A 373 -5.65 0.12 -15.77
N ARG A 374 -6.01 -0.88 -16.59
CA ARG A 374 -6.55 -2.15 -16.06
C ARG A 374 -5.53 -2.92 -15.22
N ASN A 375 -4.24 -2.57 -15.30
CA ASN A 375 -3.17 -3.24 -14.58
C ASN A 375 -2.85 -2.60 -13.22
N ILE A 376 -3.84 -2.08 -12.49
CA ILE A 376 -3.72 -2.20 -11.03
C ILE A 376 -4.01 -3.64 -10.70
N SER A 377 -2.91 -4.31 -10.47
CA SER A 377 -2.80 -5.68 -10.06
C SER A 377 -3.90 -6.12 -9.11
N ARG A 378 -4.63 -7.16 -9.50
CA ARG A 378 -5.57 -7.81 -8.58
C ARG A 378 -4.75 -8.30 -7.39
N THR A 379 -5.22 -8.03 -6.16
CA THR A 379 -4.70 -8.75 -4.99
C THR A 379 -4.83 -10.24 -5.30
N ALA A 380 -3.71 -10.95 -5.34
CA ALA A 380 -3.69 -12.37 -5.60
C ALA A 380 -4.61 -13.04 -4.57
N ARG A 381 -5.76 -13.56 -5.02
CA ARG A 381 -6.65 -14.28 -4.12
C ARG A 381 -5.95 -15.59 -3.78
N LYS A 382 -5.26 -15.64 -2.63
CA LYS A 382 -4.54 -16.84 -2.18
C LYS A 382 -5.48 -18.04 -2.23
N ARG A 383 -5.16 -18.98 -3.12
CA ARG A 383 -5.92 -20.21 -3.33
C ARG A 383 -5.60 -21.15 -2.17
N PHE A 384 -6.40 -21.04 -1.12
CA PHE A 384 -6.21 -21.79 0.12
C PHE A 384 -6.09 -23.29 -0.17
N GLY A 385 -5.06 -23.94 0.39
CA GLY A 385 -4.78 -25.37 0.19
C GLY A 385 -3.79 -25.71 -0.93
N LEU A 386 -3.67 -24.90 -2.01
CA LEU A 386 -2.73 -25.20 -3.10
C LEU A 386 -1.25 -25.06 -2.70
N THR A 387 -0.95 -24.26 -1.68
CA THR A 387 0.39 -24.17 -1.10
C THR A 387 0.89 -25.49 -0.51
N LEU A 388 -0.04 -26.40 -0.17
CA LEU A 388 0.25 -27.72 0.38
C LEU A 388 0.39 -28.80 -0.70
N ALA A 389 0.02 -28.51 -1.95
CA ALA A 389 -0.01 -29.48 -3.04
C ALA A 389 1.40 -29.87 -3.51
N SER A 390 1.67 -31.14 -3.77
CA SER A 390 2.99 -31.59 -4.26
C SER A 390 3.24 -31.14 -5.70
N GLY A 391 4.50 -30.87 -6.07
CA GLY A 391 4.91 -30.70 -7.46
C GLY A 391 4.46 -31.86 -8.36
N LYS A 392 4.43 -33.09 -7.84
CA LYS A 392 3.88 -34.27 -8.53
C LYS A 392 2.41 -34.12 -8.95
N GLU A 393 1.59 -33.48 -8.11
CA GLU A 393 0.18 -33.22 -8.42
C GLU A 393 0.02 -32.21 -9.58
N PHE A 394 1.02 -31.34 -9.75
CA PHE A 394 1.07 -30.38 -10.85
C PHE A 394 1.62 -30.95 -12.17
N GLN A 395 2.26 -32.13 -12.17
CA GLN A 395 2.96 -32.64 -13.36
C GLN A 395 2.05 -32.81 -14.58
N GLN A 396 0.85 -33.33 -14.41
CA GLN A 396 -0.08 -33.52 -15.53
C GLN A 396 -0.54 -32.17 -16.11
N ALA A 397 -0.79 -31.18 -15.26
CA ALA A 397 -1.13 -29.82 -15.67
C ALA A 397 0.05 -29.16 -16.40
N LEU A 398 1.27 -29.30 -15.86
CA LEU A 398 2.49 -28.78 -16.46
C LEU A 398 2.77 -29.41 -17.83
N ARG A 399 2.67 -30.74 -17.97
CA ARG A 399 2.85 -31.44 -19.25
C ARG A 399 1.92 -30.88 -20.33
N ARG A 400 0.62 -30.76 -20.01
CA ARG A 400 -0.37 -30.19 -20.93
C ARG A 400 -0.06 -28.74 -21.29
N ARG A 401 0.39 -27.95 -20.32
CA ARG A 401 0.75 -26.54 -20.49
C ARG A 401 1.96 -26.38 -21.42
N VAL A 402 3.05 -27.08 -21.14
CA VAL A 402 4.28 -27.03 -21.96
C VAL A 402 3.98 -27.48 -23.39
N LEU A 403 3.29 -28.61 -23.57
CA LEU A 403 2.93 -29.09 -24.92
C LEU A 403 2.05 -28.08 -25.66
N ARG A 404 1.08 -27.47 -24.98
CA ARG A 404 0.24 -26.43 -25.60
C ARG A 404 1.08 -25.21 -26.00
N HIS A 405 1.97 -24.74 -25.12
CA HIS A 405 2.82 -23.59 -25.37
C HIS A 405 3.73 -23.84 -26.59
N VAL A 406 4.45 -24.97 -26.59
CA VAL A 406 5.36 -25.37 -27.67
C VAL A 406 4.65 -25.53 -29.01
N HIS A 407 3.44 -26.08 -29.04
CA HIS A 407 2.67 -26.21 -30.28
C HIS A 407 2.00 -24.91 -30.74
N SER A 408 1.69 -24.00 -29.82
CA SER A 408 1.05 -22.72 -30.15
C SER A 408 2.02 -21.70 -30.75
N GLN A 409 3.31 -21.76 -30.40
CA GLN A 409 4.31 -20.87 -30.96
C GLN A 409 4.78 -21.34 -32.35
N PRO A 410 4.70 -20.48 -33.39
CA PRO A 410 5.14 -20.84 -34.74
C PRO A 410 6.59 -21.32 -34.77
N GLY A 411 6.81 -22.55 -35.23
CA GLY A 411 8.13 -23.14 -35.44
C GLY A 411 8.90 -23.52 -34.17
N MET A 412 8.35 -23.36 -32.95
CA MET A 412 9.07 -23.69 -31.71
C MET A 412 9.36 -25.19 -31.59
N ALA A 413 8.36 -26.05 -31.87
CA ALA A 413 8.54 -27.50 -31.89
C ALA A 413 9.63 -27.93 -32.89
N ASP A 414 9.65 -27.33 -34.08
CA ASP A 414 10.68 -27.61 -35.10
C ASP A 414 12.07 -27.14 -34.64
N ARG A 415 12.18 -25.98 -33.99
CA ARG A 415 13.46 -25.50 -33.41
C ARG A 415 13.98 -26.45 -32.32
N ILE A 416 13.10 -26.96 -31.46
CA ILE A 416 13.46 -27.92 -30.40
C ILE A 416 13.96 -29.22 -31.03
N LEU A 417 13.22 -29.77 -31.99
CA LEU A 417 13.58 -31.04 -32.63
C LEU A 417 14.87 -30.94 -33.47
N LYS A 418 15.12 -29.79 -34.11
CA LYS A 418 16.40 -29.52 -34.79
C LYS A 418 17.63 -29.52 -33.87
N GLN A 419 17.44 -29.39 -32.56
CA GLN A 419 18.54 -29.51 -31.60
C GLN A 419 18.86 -30.97 -31.23
N ALA A 420 18.04 -31.95 -31.61
CA ALA A 420 18.16 -33.33 -31.12
C ALA A 420 19.58 -33.92 -31.31
N GLY A 421 20.12 -33.94 -32.52
CA GLY A 421 21.49 -34.45 -32.75
C GLY A 421 22.60 -33.71 -31.98
N LEU A 422 22.45 -32.40 -31.72
CA LEU A 422 23.39 -31.66 -30.87
C LEU A 422 23.23 -32.03 -29.39
N GLN A 423 21.99 -32.21 -28.92
CA GLN A 423 21.72 -32.64 -27.55
C GLN A 423 22.24 -34.06 -27.30
N ILE A 424 22.01 -35.00 -28.23
CA ILE A 424 22.49 -36.38 -28.14
C ILE A 424 24.01 -36.41 -27.96
N LYS A 425 24.76 -35.73 -28.84
CA LYS A 425 26.24 -35.65 -28.74
C LYS A 425 26.70 -35.03 -27.42
N SER A 426 26.02 -33.99 -26.96
CA SER A 426 26.33 -33.32 -25.68
C SER A 426 26.08 -34.24 -24.49
N LEU A 427 24.99 -35.01 -24.51
CA LEU A 427 24.61 -35.96 -23.46
C LEU A 427 25.53 -37.18 -23.43
N GLU A 428 25.92 -37.71 -24.60
CA GLU A 428 26.89 -38.81 -24.71
C GLU A 428 28.25 -38.41 -24.12
N LYS A 429 28.73 -37.20 -24.43
CA LYS A 429 29.95 -36.67 -23.82
C LYS A 429 29.82 -36.55 -22.29
N ARG A 430 28.71 -36.00 -21.80
CA ARG A 430 28.46 -35.90 -20.35
C ARG A 430 28.36 -37.28 -19.69
N TYR A 431 27.83 -38.28 -20.38
CA TYR A 431 27.74 -39.63 -19.88
C TYR A 431 29.13 -40.26 -19.75
N ALA A 432 30.01 -40.07 -20.74
CA ALA A 432 31.40 -40.51 -20.66
C ALA A 432 32.13 -39.85 -19.47
N GLU A 433 31.98 -38.53 -19.28
CA GLU A 433 32.52 -37.82 -18.10
C GLU A 433 31.93 -38.35 -16.78
N ALA A 434 30.66 -38.75 -16.75
CA ALA A 434 30.00 -39.29 -15.55
C ALA A 434 30.50 -40.70 -15.19
N VAL A 435 30.87 -41.51 -16.20
CA VAL A 435 31.51 -42.81 -16.00
C VAL A 435 32.89 -42.64 -15.38
N GLU A 436 33.68 -41.67 -15.85
CA GLU A 436 35.01 -41.38 -15.29
C GLU A 436 34.95 -40.87 -13.84
N ASN A 437 33.92 -40.08 -13.50
CA ASN A 437 33.78 -39.45 -12.19
C ASN A 437 32.85 -40.20 -11.20
N GLU A 438 32.43 -41.43 -11.53
CA GLU A 438 31.49 -42.26 -10.75
C GLU A 438 30.21 -41.50 -10.30
N ALA A 439 29.70 -40.60 -11.14
CA ALA A 439 28.57 -39.74 -10.80
C ALA A 439 27.23 -40.50 -10.90
N GLY A 440 26.86 -41.21 -9.84
CA GLY A 440 25.73 -42.15 -9.81
C GLY A 440 24.38 -41.63 -10.34
N THR A 441 24.04 -40.36 -10.11
CA THR A 441 22.77 -39.78 -10.61
C THR A 441 22.76 -39.57 -12.12
N ASP A 442 23.89 -39.12 -12.69
CA ASP A 442 24.04 -38.89 -14.13
C ASP A 442 24.11 -40.25 -14.88
N LEU A 443 24.75 -41.26 -14.29
CA LEU A 443 24.81 -42.62 -14.82
C LEU A 443 23.42 -43.26 -15.00
N PHE A 444 22.45 -42.92 -14.15
CA PHE A 444 21.09 -43.46 -14.25
C PHE A 444 20.17 -42.66 -15.19
N LEU A 445 20.30 -41.34 -15.23
CA LEU A 445 19.36 -40.46 -15.94
C LEU A 445 19.77 -40.18 -17.39
N LEU A 446 21.06 -39.99 -17.68
CA LEU A 446 21.52 -39.59 -19.01
C LEU A 446 21.24 -40.65 -20.10
N PRO A 447 21.40 -41.97 -19.86
CA PRO A 447 21.07 -42.97 -20.88
C PRO A 447 19.60 -42.92 -21.33
N LYS A 448 18.70 -42.67 -20.38
CA LYS A 448 17.26 -42.54 -20.67
C LYS A 448 16.97 -41.30 -21.50
N GLU A 449 17.60 -40.17 -21.18
CA GLU A 449 17.47 -38.92 -21.92
C GLU A 449 17.97 -39.05 -23.36
N ILE A 450 19.10 -39.73 -23.57
CA ILE A 450 19.67 -39.98 -24.91
C ILE A 450 18.69 -40.76 -25.78
N VAL A 451 18.14 -41.87 -25.27
CA VAL A 451 17.16 -42.69 -26.01
C VAL A 451 15.92 -41.88 -26.38
N LEU A 452 15.41 -41.06 -25.47
CA LEU A 452 14.24 -40.22 -25.74
C LEU A 452 14.49 -39.17 -26.83
N TRP A 453 15.70 -38.60 -26.90
CA TRP A 453 16.08 -37.69 -27.98
C TRP A 453 16.26 -38.41 -29.32
N GLN A 454 16.84 -39.61 -29.33
CA GLN A 454 16.98 -40.44 -30.53
C GLN A 454 15.61 -40.81 -31.11
N GLU A 455 14.67 -41.24 -30.26
CA GLU A 455 13.29 -41.54 -30.67
C GLU A 455 12.59 -40.29 -31.26
N ALA A 456 12.79 -39.12 -30.65
CA ALA A 456 12.20 -37.87 -31.11
C ALA A 456 12.79 -37.41 -32.46
N GLU A 457 14.09 -37.56 -32.65
CA GLU A 457 14.79 -37.27 -33.91
C GLU A 457 14.30 -38.18 -35.03
N GLU A 458 14.27 -39.50 -34.80
CA GLU A 458 13.80 -40.48 -35.78
C GLU A 458 12.35 -40.22 -36.20
N THR A 459 11.50 -39.92 -35.22
CA THR A 459 10.07 -39.63 -35.43
C THR A 459 9.86 -38.34 -36.23
N TYR A 460 10.71 -37.33 -36.01
CA TYR A 460 10.67 -36.08 -36.75
C TYR A 460 11.15 -36.26 -38.20
N GLU A 461 12.29 -36.92 -38.40
CA GLU A 461 12.89 -37.11 -39.74
C GLU A 461 12.07 -38.07 -40.61
N LYS A 462 11.58 -39.17 -40.06
CA LYS A 462 10.87 -40.19 -40.85
C LYS A 462 9.39 -39.90 -41.04
N LYS A 463 8.71 -39.38 -40.01
CA LYS A 463 7.24 -39.24 -39.99
C LYS A 463 6.76 -37.80 -40.02
N HIS A 464 7.67 -36.81 -39.95
CA HIS A 464 7.34 -35.38 -39.86
C HIS A 464 6.38 -35.05 -38.68
N THR A 465 6.34 -35.92 -37.67
CA THR A 465 5.49 -35.77 -36.49
C THR A 465 6.25 -35.08 -35.37
N ARG A 466 5.66 -34.04 -34.79
CA ARG A 466 6.25 -33.19 -33.73
C ARG A 466 6.01 -33.74 -32.33
N ASN A 467 6.13 -35.05 -32.13
CA ASN A 467 5.81 -35.66 -30.84
C ASN A 467 6.92 -35.42 -29.81
N LEU A 468 6.65 -34.56 -28.82
CA LEU A 468 7.55 -34.22 -27.72
C LEU A 468 7.06 -34.74 -26.36
N GLU A 469 5.98 -35.53 -26.33
CA GLU A 469 5.26 -35.85 -25.09
C GLU A 469 6.12 -36.61 -24.07
N ARG A 470 6.87 -37.63 -24.51
CA ARG A 470 7.76 -38.40 -23.62
C ARG A 470 8.93 -37.59 -23.10
N LEU A 471 9.50 -36.69 -23.92
CA LEU A 471 10.57 -35.78 -23.50
C LEU A 471 10.06 -34.76 -22.47
N VAL A 472 8.87 -34.18 -22.70
CA VAL A 472 8.23 -33.28 -21.74
C VAL A 472 7.97 -34.01 -20.43
N GLU A 473 7.41 -35.22 -20.47
CA GLU A 473 7.16 -36.02 -19.28
C GLU A 473 8.43 -36.32 -18.49
N PHE A 474 9.52 -36.67 -19.17
CA PHE A 474 10.83 -36.86 -18.56
C PHE A 474 11.30 -35.60 -17.80
N TYR A 475 11.36 -34.44 -18.46
CA TYR A 475 11.85 -33.22 -17.80
C TYR A 475 10.93 -32.73 -16.69
N VAL A 476 9.61 -32.81 -16.88
CA VAL A 476 8.62 -32.44 -15.85
C VAL A 476 8.78 -33.31 -14.61
N SER A 477 8.98 -34.63 -14.79
CA SER A 477 9.19 -35.55 -13.67
C SER A 477 10.50 -35.29 -12.92
N GLU A 478 11.53 -34.88 -13.65
CA GLU A 478 12.85 -34.59 -13.11
C GLU A 478 12.85 -33.29 -12.28
N ILE A 479 12.23 -32.23 -12.82
CA ILE A 479 12.19 -30.89 -12.22
C ILE A 479 11.28 -30.87 -10.97
N ALA A 480 10.07 -31.42 -11.07
CA ALA A 480 9.04 -31.26 -10.04
C ALA A 480 9.49 -31.73 -8.64
N ASP A 481 9.05 -30.99 -7.63
CA ASP A 481 9.25 -31.31 -6.22
C ASP A 481 8.33 -32.46 -5.74
N GLU A 482 8.59 -32.94 -4.52
CA GLU A 482 7.77 -33.94 -3.83
C GLU A 482 7.24 -33.39 -2.49
N TYR A 483 6.83 -32.12 -2.49
CA TYR A 483 6.52 -31.37 -1.27
C TYR A 483 5.60 -32.12 -0.32
N SER A 484 6.02 -32.23 0.95
CA SER A 484 5.28 -32.86 2.03
C SER A 484 5.18 -31.91 3.23
N PRO A 485 3.99 -31.37 3.53
CA PRO A 485 3.79 -30.48 4.67
C PRO A 485 4.21 -31.11 6.01
N PHE A 486 3.87 -32.38 6.22
CA PHE A 486 4.17 -33.10 7.45
C PHE A 486 5.67 -33.24 7.71
N PHE A 487 6.44 -33.66 6.70
CA PHE A 487 7.90 -33.79 6.83
C PHE A 487 8.58 -32.43 7.02
N ARG A 488 8.07 -31.37 6.37
CA ARG A 488 8.59 -30.02 6.52
C ARG A 488 8.45 -29.51 7.95
N GLU A 489 7.26 -29.57 8.53
CA GLU A 489 7.03 -29.12 9.91
C GLU A 489 7.84 -29.97 10.90
N SER A 490 7.85 -31.30 10.73
CA SER A 490 8.62 -32.21 11.60
C SER A 490 10.13 -31.89 11.59
N LEU A 491 10.70 -31.58 10.42
CA LEU A 491 12.11 -31.25 10.29
C LEU A 491 12.45 -29.88 10.90
N ILE A 492 11.59 -28.88 10.70
CA ILE A 492 11.77 -27.54 11.31
C ILE A 492 11.80 -27.65 12.84
N HIS A 493 10.89 -28.45 13.42
CA HIS A 493 10.82 -28.68 14.86
C HIS A 493 11.98 -29.51 15.42
N LEU A 494 12.63 -30.35 14.61
CA LEU A 494 13.79 -31.14 15.02
C LEU A 494 15.10 -30.36 14.88
N VAL A 495 15.24 -29.57 13.81
CA VAL A 495 16.47 -28.86 13.48
C VAL A 495 16.63 -27.58 14.33
N ALA A 496 15.55 -26.88 14.68
CA ALA A 496 15.65 -25.65 15.49
C ALA A 496 16.27 -25.88 16.89
N PRO A 497 15.86 -26.91 17.67
CA PRO A 497 16.50 -27.25 18.96
C PRO A 497 17.95 -27.73 18.80
N ALA A 498 18.24 -28.55 17.79
CA ALA A 498 19.58 -29.04 17.51
C ALA A 498 20.55 -27.88 17.16
N ARG A 499 20.08 -26.90 16.36
CA ARG A 499 20.86 -25.70 16.04
C ARG A 499 21.11 -24.80 17.26
N PHE A 500 20.13 -24.67 18.15
CA PHE A 500 20.30 -23.92 19.40
C PHE A 500 21.37 -24.56 20.32
N ALA A 501 21.38 -25.90 20.39
CA ALA A 501 22.40 -26.65 21.14
C ALA A 501 23.80 -26.54 20.51
N ILE A 502 23.92 -26.66 19.19
CA ILE A 502 25.20 -26.56 18.47
C ILE A 502 25.77 -25.14 18.53
N GLY A 503 24.92 -24.10 18.55
CA GLY A 503 25.31 -22.70 18.70
C GLY A 503 25.79 -22.29 20.11
N GLY A 504 26.00 -23.26 21.01
CA GLY A 504 26.56 -23.03 22.35
C GLY A 504 25.62 -22.27 23.29
N PHE A 505 24.30 -22.40 23.11
CA PHE A 505 23.26 -21.76 23.93
C PHE A 505 23.34 -20.22 23.99
N LYS A 506 24.09 -19.58 23.08
CA LYS A 506 24.17 -18.12 22.99
C LYS A 506 22.89 -17.54 22.35
N PRO A 507 22.35 -16.42 22.85
CA PRO A 507 21.26 -15.70 22.19
C PRO A 507 21.66 -15.35 20.74
N GLY A 508 20.89 -15.79 19.74
CA GLY A 508 21.19 -15.59 18.31
C GLY A 508 22.06 -16.67 17.65
N GLY A 509 22.51 -17.69 18.38
CA GLY A 509 23.33 -18.78 17.82
C GLY A 509 22.59 -19.76 16.89
N GLY A 510 21.26 -19.78 16.93
CA GLY A 510 20.43 -20.73 16.16
C GLY A 510 19.69 -20.16 14.94
N LEU A 511 19.58 -18.83 14.81
CA LEU A 511 18.79 -18.15 13.79
C LEU A 511 19.59 -16.98 13.18
N PRO A 512 19.32 -16.58 11.93
CA PRO A 512 19.89 -15.36 11.38
C PRO A 512 19.34 -14.14 12.14
N LYS A 513 20.15 -13.09 12.29
CA LYS A 513 19.72 -11.79 12.81
C LYS A 513 18.96 -11.05 11.71
N ILE A 514 17.66 -10.88 11.90
CA ILE A 514 16.76 -10.37 10.86
C ILE A 514 16.59 -8.86 10.99
N GLY A 515 16.66 -8.13 9.88
CA GLY A 515 16.29 -6.70 9.79
C GLY A 515 15.57 -6.34 8.49
N GLY A 516 15.55 -5.05 8.17
CA GLY A 516 14.87 -4.49 7.00
C GLY A 516 13.36 -4.27 7.17
N GLN A 517 12.62 -4.31 6.06
CA GLN A 517 11.20 -3.93 5.96
C GLN A 517 10.22 -5.02 6.43
N ILE A 518 10.46 -5.57 7.62
CA ILE A 518 9.74 -6.75 8.13
C ILE A 518 8.23 -6.51 8.25
N LYS A 519 7.80 -5.36 8.81
CA LYS A 519 6.38 -5.08 9.08
C LYS A 519 5.58 -4.97 7.80
N GLU A 520 6.12 -4.26 6.82
CA GLU A 520 5.51 -4.05 5.51
C GLU A 520 5.39 -5.37 4.74
N ILE A 521 6.47 -6.15 4.67
CA ILE A 521 6.46 -7.43 3.96
C ILE A 521 5.46 -8.40 4.60
N LYS A 522 5.33 -8.44 5.94
CA LYS A 522 4.30 -9.27 6.58
C LYS A 522 2.88 -8.87 6.19
N ALA A 523 2.59 -7.57 6.12
CA ALA A 523 1.28 -7.07 5.71
C ALA A 523 0.99 -7.46 4.25
N LEU A 524 1.94 -7.24 3.36
CA LEU A 524 1.82 -7.51 1.93
C LEU A 524 1.80 -9.02 1.61
N ALA A 525 2.61 -9.81 2.31
CA ALA A 525 2.71 -11.25 2.14
C ALA A 525 1.40 -11.99 2.39
N SER A 526 0.43 -11.38 3.08
CA SER A 526 -0.89 -11.95 3.29
C SER A 526 -1.79 -11.88 2.05
N ARG A 527 -1.53 -10.96 1.11
CA ARG A 527 -2.43 -10.59 -0.01
C ARG A 527 -1.86 -10.81 -1.40
N TYR A 528 -0.55 -10.91 -1.52
CA TYR A 528 0.12 -10.97 -2.82
C TYR A 528 0.99 -12.23 -2.94
N ASP A 529 1.27 -12.62 -4.18
CA ASP A 529 2.17 -13.71 -4.49
C ASP A 529 3.60 -13.23 -4.34
N ILE A 530 4.49 -14.08 -3.82
CA ILE A 530 5.83 -13.65 -3.41
C ILE A 530 6.89 -14.44 -4.17
N LEU A 531 7.81 -13.71 -4.80
CA LEU A 531 9.06 -14.23 -5.30
C LEU A 531 10.21 -13.66 -4.45
N TYR A 532 10.84 -14.51 -3.64
CA TYR A 532 12.01 -14.12 -2.86
C TYR A 532 13.28 -14.19 -3.72
N THR A 533 14.07 -13.13 -3.70
CA THR A 533 15.34 -13.00 -4.43
C THR A 533 16.50 -12.71 -3.47
N PRO A 534 17.03 -13.74 -2.79
CA PRO A 534 18.21 -13.60 -1.96
C PRO A 534 19.53 -13.48 -2.74
N THR A 535 20.49 -12.75 -2.17
CA THR A 535 21.92 -12.88 -2.54
C THR A 535 22.42 -14.29 -2.22
N HIS A 536 23.40 -14.80 -2.96
CA HIS A 536 23.89 -16.16 -2.87
C HIS A 536 25.38 -16.19 -2.48
N ARG A 537 25.64 -16.41 -1.19
CA ARG A 537 26.97 -16.42 -0.55
C ARG A 537 27.43 -17.81 -0.16
N SER A 538 26.54 -18.66 0.35
CA SER A 538 26.88 -19.96 0.95
C SER A 538 25.87 -21.05 0.58
N HIS A 539 26.25 -22.32 0.68
CA HIS A 539 25.33 -23.45 0.67
C HIS A 539 24.28 -23.40 1.79
N LEU A 540 24.57 -22.67 2.87
CA LEU A 540 23.66 -22.48 3.98
C LEU A 540 22.54 -21.46 3.69
N ASP A 541 22.62 -20.67 2.62
CA ASP A 541 21.68 -19.58 2.35
C ASP A 541 20.22 -20.04 2.34
N SER A 542 19.92 -21.13 1.64
CA SER A 542 18.55 -21.66 1.53
C SER A 542 18.01 -22.08 2.90
N ILE A 543 18.90 -22.53 3.79
CA ILE A 543 18.56 -22.89 5.16
C ILE A 543 18.32 -21.61 5.97
N GLU A 544 19.24 -20.64 5.94
CA GLU A 544 19.11 -19.38 6.68
C GLU A 544 17.82 -18.62 6.28
N VAL A 545 17.55 -18.50 4.97
CA VAL A 545 16.34 -17.83 4.46
C VAL A 545 15.09 -18.59 4.88
N ALA A 546 15.03 -19.92 4.72
CA ALA A 546 13.85 -20.69 5.09
C ALA A 546 13.53 -20.59 6.59
N PHE A 547 14.55 -20.68 7.46
CA PHE A 547 14.37 -20.53 8.92
C PHE A 547 14.01 -19.09 9.30
N GLY A 548 14.67 -18.09 8.70
CA GLY A 548 14.38 -16.68 8.93
C GLY A 548 12.93 -16.32 8.58
N LEU A 549 12.47 -16.72 7.39
CA LEU A 549 11.09 -16.50 6.96
C LEU A 549 10.07 -17.22 7.86
N ARG A 550 10.34 -18.48 8.24
CA ARG A 550 9.45 -19.25 9.14
C ARG A 550 9.29 -18.56 10.49
N TRP A 551 10.39 -18.07 11.06
CA TRP A 551 10.39 -17.39 12.37
C TRP A 551 9.64 -16.06 12.32
N LEU A 552 9.68 -15.36 11.19
CA LEU A 552 8.87 -14.17 10.96
C LEU A 552 7.39 -14.47 10.77
N GLY A 553 6.99 -15.74 10.61
CA GLY A 553 5.63 -16.10 10.20
C GLY A 553 5.34 -15.74 8.74
N LEU A 554 6.38 -15.52 7.93
CA LEU A 554 6.27 -15.37 6.49
C LEU A 554 6.15 -16.74 5.83
N PRO A 555 5.49 -16.84 4.67
CA PRO A 555 5.25 -18.12 4.05
C PRO A 555 6.56 -18.65 3.45
N VAL A 556 6.91 -19.89 3.81
CA VAL A 556 8.21 -20.47 3.47
C VAL A 556 8.19 -20.99 2.04
N PRO A 557 9.13 -20.56 1.18
CA PRO A 557 9.03 -20.77 -0.26
C PRO A 557 9.41 -22.18 -0.70
N ARG A 558 9.04 -22.52 -1.94
CA ARG A 558 9.69 -23.56 -2.75
C ARG A 558 10.91 -22.96 -3.42
N TYR A 559 11.96 -23.74 -3.61
CA TYR A 559 13.23 -23.19 -4.04
C TYR A 559 13.93 -24.04 -5.09
N ALA A 560 14.64 -23.38 -6.00
CA ALA A 560 15.51 -24.02 -6.96
C ALA A 560 16.76 -24.59 -6.26
N ALA A 561 17.07 -25.87 -6.49
CA ALA A 561 18.26 -26.52 -5.99
C ALA A 561 19.10 -27.10 -7.14
N ASP A 562 20.43 -26.94 -7.07
CA ASP A 562 21.35 -27.44 -8.08
C ASP A 562 21.39 -28.98 -8.10
N LYS A 563 21.46 -29.57 -9.30
CA LYS A 563 21.55 -31.02 -9.50
C LYS A 563 22.68 -31.67 -8.69
N LYS A 564 23.84 -31.02 -8.50
CA LYS A 564 24.95 -31.58 -7.71
C LYS A 564 24.56 -31.79 -6.25
N VAL A 565 23.81 -30.87 -5.66
CA VAL A 565 23.32 -31.01 -4.28
C VAL A 565 22.30 -32.16 -4.20
N MET A 566 21.46 -32.26 -5.22
CA MET A 566 20.46 -33.34 -5.38
C MET A 566 21.07 -34.70 -5.75
N ALA A 567 22.35 -34.78 -6.11
CA ALA A 567 23.01 -36.04 -6.44
C ALA A 567 23.45 -36.83 -5.19
N THR A 568 23.43 -36.21 -4.01
CA THR A 568 23.84 -36.85 -2.76
C THR A 568 22.80 -37.91 -2.33
N PRO A 569 23.20 -39.18 -2.08
CA PRO A 569 22.27 -40.25 -1.70
C PRO A 569 21.42 -39.90 -0.47
N GLY A 570 20.10 -40.14 -0.55
CA GLY A 570 19.15 -39.85 0.52
C GLY A 570 18.77 -38.37 0.70
N LEU A 571 19.72 -37.44 0.50
CA LEU A 571 19.51 -36.00 0.65
C LEU A 571 18.51 -35.46 -0.38
N ALA A 572 18.55 -35.96 -1.62
CA ALA A 572 17.64 -35.54 -2.69
C ALA A 572 16.16 -35.69 -2.31
N ARG A 573 15.81 -36.83 -1.70
CA ARG A 573 14.44 -37.13 -1.27
C ARG A 573 13.98 -36.18 -0.17
N VAL A 574 14.87 -35.84 0.76
CA VAL A 574 14.61 -34.88 1.83
C VAL A 574 14.42 -33.48 1.25
N LEU A 575 15.31 -33.00 0.39
CA LEU A 575 15.19 -31.66 -0.20
C LEU A 575 13.92 -31.54 -1.06
N LYS A 576 13.62 -32.55 -1.89
CA LYS A 576 12.38 -32.58 -2.67
C LYS A 576 11.13 -32.56 -1.79
N SER A 577 11.13 -33.26 -0.65
CA SER A 577 9.99 -33.22 0.29
C SER A 577 9.83 -31.88 1.01
N LEU A 578 10.90 -31.08 1.12
CA LEU A 578 10.86 -29.71 1.63
C LEU A 578 10.45 -28.67 0.59
N GLY A 579 10.22 -29.07 -0.67
CA GLY A 579 9.80 -28.18 -1.76
C GLY A 579 10.95 -27.68 -2.62
N ALA A 580 12.09 -28.37 -2.63
CA ALA A 580 13.17 -28.09 -3.55
C ALA A 580 12.90 -28.73 -4.91
N TYR A 581 12.92 -27.93 -5.98
CA TYR A 581 12.83 -28.41 -7.35
C TYR A 581 14.19 -28.36 -8.02
N MET A 582 14.46 -29.32 -8.91
CA MET A 582 15.81 -29.53 -9.43
C MET A 582 16.13 -28.60 -10.60
N VAL A 583 17.33 -28.04 -10.60
CA VAL A 583 17.88 -27.22 -11.69
C VAL A 583 19.24 -27.76 -12.12
N ASP A 584 19.34 -28.20 -13.38
CA ASP A 584 20.60 -28.55 -14.04
C ASP A 584 21.14 -27.37 -14.86
N ARG A 585 22.19 -26.72 -14.33
CA ARG A 585 22.85 -25.58 -14.98
C ARG A 585 23.63 -25.98 -16.24
N LYS A 586 23.99 -27.26 -16.41
CA LYS A 586 24.64 -27.76 -17.64
C LYS A 586 23.67 -27.89 -18.81
N ARG A 587 22.35 -27.84 -18.58
CA ARG A 587 21.30 -27.88 -19.61
C ARG A 587 20.82 -26.49 -20.08
N ASN A 588 21.60 -25.44 -19.84
CA ASN A 588 21.26 -24.06 -20.23
C ASN A 588 21.12 -23.81 -21.75
N ARG A 589 21.46 -24.79 -22.61
CA ARG A 589 21.28 -24.73 -24.07
C ARG A 589 20.15 -25.61 -24.60
N ASN A 590 19.49 -26.36 -23.72
CA ASN A 590 18.38 -27.23 -24.08
C ASN A 590 17.07 -26.45 -23.98
N LEU A 591 16.50 -26.08 -25.14
CA LEU A 591 15.29 -25.24 -25.22
C LEU A 591 14.09 -25.88 -24.49
N LEU A 592 13.88 -27.19 -24.66
CA LEU A 592 12.75 -27.87 -24.05
C LEU A 592 12.86 -27.95 -22.53
N TYR A 593 14.07 -28.21 -22.02
CA TYR A 593 14.33 -28.21 -20.59
C TYR A 593 14.10 -26.84 -19.95
N LEU A 594 14.61 -25.77 -20.58
CA LEU A 594 14.39 -24.39 -20.11
C LEU A 594 12.91 -24.04 -20.12
N GLU A 595 12.17 -24.43 -21.16
CA GLU A 595 10.73 -24.21 -21.24
C GLU A 595 9.98 -24.93 -20.10
N CYS A 596 10.28 -26.21 -19.85
CA CYS A 596 9.69 -26.95 -18.72
C CYS A 596 9.97 -26.27 -17.38
N LEU A 597 11.19 -25.77 -17.17
CA LEU A 597 11.61 -25.12 -15.93
C LEU A 597 10.90 -23.78 -15.73
N THR A 598 10.86 -22.93 -16.76
CA THR A 598 10.18 -21.63 -16.73
C THR A 598 8.69 -21.82 -16.48
N GLN A 599 8.02 -22.70 -17.24
CA GLN A 599 6.58 -22.93 -17.07
C GLN A 599 6.23 -23.51 -15.70
N TYR A 600 7.10 -24.33 -15.11
CA TYR A 600 6.90 -24.83 -13.75
C TYR A 600 6.99 -23.71 -12.70
N SER A 601 8.02 -22.87 -12.79
CA SER A 601 8.22 -21.72 -11.90
C SER A 601 7.09 -20.70 -12.03
N THR A 602 6.71 -20.34 -13.26
CA THR A 602 5.58 -19.45 -13.55
C THR A 602 4.29 -20.02 -12.96
N MET A 603 4.00 -21.31 -13.18
CA MET A 603 2.77 -21.95 -12.68
C MET A 603 2.70 -22.01 -11.14
N MET A 604 3.84 -22.12 -10.44
CA MET A 604 3.86 -22.03 -8.97
C MET A 604 3.44 -20.64 -8.49
N LEU A 605 4.00 -19.59 -9.09
CA LEU A 605 3.62 -18.20 -8.76
C LEU A 605 2.14 -17.94 -9.06
N GLU A 606 1.64 -18.38 -10.22
CA GLU A 606 0.20 -18.26 -10.58
C GLU A 606 -0.74 -19.02 -9.63
N ALA A 607 -0.24 -20.06 -8.98
CA ALA A 607 -0.98 -20.82 -7.96
C ALA A 607 -0.91 -20.18 -6.57
N GLY A 608 -0.18 -19.07 -6.42
CA GLY A 608 0.08 -18.38 -5.16
C GLY A 608 1.03 -19.13 -4.23
N ILE A 609 1.90 -19.96 -4.79
CA ILE A 609 2.94 -20.69 -4.05
C ILE A 609 4.18 -19.80 -4.00
N PRO A 610 4.61 -19.35 -2.81
CA PRO A 610 5.80 -18.53 -2.69
C PRO A 610 7.02 -19.27 -3.21
N THR A 611 7.79 -18.58 -4.05
CA THR A 611 8.94 -19.17 -4.73
C THR A 611 10.20 -18.40 -4.34
N LEU A 612 11.33 -19.10 -4.28
CA LEU A 612 12.64 -18.53 -3.99
C LEU A 612 13.60 -18.90 -5.11
N VAL A 613 14.26 -17.87 -5.63
CA VAL A 613 15.20 -17.97 -6.73
C VAL A 613 16.43 -17.16 -6.37
N TYR A 614 17.62 -17.71 -6.63
CA TYR A 614 18.88 -16.96 -6.55
C TYR A 614 19.19 -16.38 -7.92
N PRO A 615 18.88 -15.09 -8.17
CA PRO A 615 18.92 -14.55 -9.52
C PRO A 615 20.36 -14.30 -10.02
N GLU A 616 21.37 -14.27 -9.12
CA GLU A 616 22.80 -14.34 -9.48
C GLU A 616 23.15 -15.65 -10.23
N GLY A 617 22.35 -16.71 -10.06
CA GLY A 617 22.49 -18.01 -10.70
C GLY A 617 23.68 -18.84 -10.25
N THR A 618 24.61 -18.28 -9.46
CA THR A 618 25.78 -18.94 -8.88
C THR A 618 26.15 -18.26 -7.57
N ARG A 619 26.92 -18.94 -6.69
CA ARG A 619 27.41 -18.32 -5.45
C ARG A 619 28.49 -17.30 -5.78
N SER A 620 28.57 -16.23 -5.01
CA SER A 620 29.66 -15.27 -5.16
C SER A 620 30.98 -15.82 -4.66
N ARG A 621 31.87 -16.09 -5.61
CA ARG A 621 33.24 -16.52 -5.34
C ARG A 621 34.20 -15.35 -5.08
N THR A 622 33.77 -14.12 -5.36
CA THR A 622 34.58 -12.91 -5.17
C THR A 622 34.18 -12.12 -3.93
N GLY A 623 33.07 -12.48 -3.26
CA GLY A 623 32.52 -11.79 -2.10
C GLY A 623 31.53 -10.68 -2.45
N GLY A 624 31.70 -10.02 -3.61
CA GLY A 624 30.81 -8.96 -4.10
C GLY A 624 29.49 -9.46 -4.67
N ILE A 625 28.52 -8.56 -4.88
CA ILE A 625 27.25 -8.84 -5.56
C ILE A 625 27.51 -9.12 -7.05
N ILE A 626 26.95 -10.21 -7.58
CA ILE A 626 27.07 -10.63 -8.98
C ILE A 626 25.90 -10.05 -9.79
N PRO A 627 26.12 -9.67 -11.07
CA PRO A 627 25.03 -9.31 -11.97
C PRO A 627 23.93 -10.39 -12.06
N ILE A 628 22.69 -9.94 -12.01
CA ILE A 628 21.51 -10.80 -12.05
C ILE A 628 21.28 -11.37 -13.45
N LYS A 629 20.92 -12.66 -13.51
CA LYS A 629 20.39 -13.31 -14.71
C LYS A 629 18.86 -13.21 -14.74
N THR A 630 18.33 -12.61 -15.79
CA THR A 630 16.89 -12.36 -15.97
C THR A 630 16.06 -13.63 -16.22
N GLY A 631 16.69 -14.76 -16.56
CA GLY A 631 16.02 -15.96 -17.07
C GLY A 631 14.90 -16.54 -16.19
N ILE A 632 15.14 -16.82 -14.90
CA ILE A 632 14.06 -17.29 -14.00
C ILE A 632 13.29 -16.10 -13.41
N LEU A 633 13.91 -14.92 -13.31
CA LEU A 633 13.25 -13.72 -12.78
C LEU A 633 12.04 -13.32 -13.64
N SER A 634 12.11 -13.54 -14.95
CA SER A 634 11.02 -13.28 -15.89
C SER A 634 9.73 -14.05 -15.56
N THR A 635 9.81 -15.15 -14.79
CA THR A 635 8.63 -15.92 -14.36
C THR A 635 7.66 -15.09 -13.51
N SER A 636 8.16 -14.08 -12.79
CA SER A 636 7.31 -13.13 -12.05
C SER A 636 6.50 -12.22 -12.98
N VAL A 637 7.15 -11.69 -14.02
CA VAL A 637 6.53 -10.88 -15.07
C VAL A 637 5.52 -11.71 -15.86
N GLU A 638 5.88 -12.94 -16.21
CA GLU A 638 5.02 -13.86 -16.96
C GLU A 638 3.78 -14.26 -16.15
N ALA A 639 3.96 -14.59 -14.87
CA ALA A 639 2.84 -14.91 -13.96
C ALA A 639 1.88 -13.73 -13.79
N PHE A 640 2.40 -12.51 -13.66
CA PHE A 640 1.60 -11.28 -13.64
C PHE A 640 0.81 -11.13 -14.95
N LYS A 641 1.47 -11.24 -16.11
CA LYS A 641 0.82 -11.11 -17.43
C LYS A 641 -0.31 -12.13 -17.64
N HIS A 642 -0.16 -13.35 -17.14
CA HIS A 642 -1.16 -14.40 -17.29
C HIS A 642 -2.36 -14.26 -16.36
N THR A 643 -2.14 -13.79 -15.13
CA THR A 643 -3.19 -13.80 -14.09
C THR A 643 -3.77 -12.42 -13.78
N GLY A 644 -3.06 -11.35 -14.15
CA GLY A 644 -3.31 -9.99 -13.70
C GLY A 644 -3.21 -9.83 -12.17
N SER A 645 -2.62 -10.80 -11.47
CA SER A 645 -2.46 -10.81 -10.01
C SER A 645 -1.07 -10.35 -9.61
N GLU A 646 -0.95 -9.65 -8.49
CA GLU A 646 0.34 -9.03 -8.14
C GLU A 646 1.33 -10.06 -7.66
N VAL A 647 2.52 -9.94 -8.23
CA VAL A 647 3.70 -10.65 -7.75
C VAL A 647 4.62 -9.60 -7.13
N LEU A 648 4.90 -9.76 -5.85
CA LEU A 648 5.90 -8.98 -5.14
C LEU A 648 7.23 -9.72 -5.21
N VAL A 649 8.22 -9.08 -5.83
CA VAL A 649 9.61 -9.52 -5.75
C VAL A 649 10.18 -8.96 -4.45
N VAL A 650 10.65 -9.83 -3.57
CA VAL A 650 11.20 -9.45 -2.26
C VAL A 650 12.70 -9.73 -2.26
N PRO A 651 13.54 -8.70 -2.46
CA PRO A 651 14.98 -8.85 -2.35
C PRO A 651 15.37 -9.18 -0.91
N ILE A 652 16.30 -10.12 -0.74
CA ILE A 652 16.87 -10.48 0.55
C ILE A 652 18.38 -10.36 0.47
N VAL A 653 18.99 -9.68 1.44
CA VAL A 653 20.46 -9.63 1.55
C VAL A 653 20.93 -10.50 2.69
N LEU A 654 21.90 -11.36 2.39
CA LEU A 654 22.62 -12.16 3.37
C LEU A 654 24.02 -11.59 3.57
N SER A 655 24.31 -11.14 4.80
CA SER A 655 25.63 -10.68 5.22
C SER A 655 26.19 -11.63 6.27
N TYR A 656 27.27 -12.33 5.92
CA TYR A 656 27.95 -13.28 6.79
C TYR A 656 29.14 -12.64 7.46
N GLU A 657 29.30 -12.81 8.78
CA GLU A 657 30.56 -12.44 9.44
C GLU A 657 31.72 -13.30 8.91
N ASN A 658 31.45 -14.59 8.67
CA ASN A 658 32.36 -15.50 7.99
C ASN A 658 31.57 -16.42 7.06
N VAL A 659 31.99 -16.49 5.81
CA VAL A 659 31.45 -17.44 4.84
C VAL A 659 32.18 -18.78 5.02
N PRO A 660 31.49 -19.89 5.29
CA PRO A 660 32.14 -21.19 5.52
C PRO A 660 33.03 -21.67 4.37
N GLU A 661 32.63 -21.36 3.13
CA GLU A 661 33.31 -21.74 1.88
C GLU A 661 34.40 -20.77 1.40
N ASP A 662 34.70 -19.70 2.13
CA ASP A 662 35.59 -18.65 1.64
C ASP A 662 36.97 -19.16 1.19
N VAL A 663 37.55 -20.12 1.93
CA VAL A 663 38.82 -20.78 1.57
C VAL A 663 38.73 -21.52 0.24
N GLU A 664 37.63 -22.26 -0.01
CA GLU A 664 37.37 -22.95 -1.28
C GLU A 664 37.24 -21.94 -2.44
N PHE A 665 36.56 -20.82 -2.19
CA PHE A 665 36.34 -19.79 -3.21
C PHE A 665 37.62 -19.04 -3.59
N THR A 666 38.59 -18.95 -2.69
CA THR A 666 39.94 -18.43 -2.98
C THR A 666 40.91 -19.46 -3.57
N GLY A 667 40.44 -20.65 -3.97
CA GLY A 667 41.24 -21.62 -4.70
C GLY A 667 42.18 -22.47 -3.84
N LYS A 668 41.95 -22.53 -2.52
CA LYS A 668 42.71 -23.38 -1.60
C LYS A 668 41.97 -24.71 -1.42
N ASP A 669 42.63 -25.83 -1.72
CA ASP A 669 42.04 -27.19 -1.73
C ASP A 669 41.64 -27.67 -0.33
N ILE A 670 40.44 -27.30 0.11
CA ILE A 670 39.81 -27.85 1.32
C ILE A 670 38.36 -28.19 0.98
N HIS A 671 38.08 -29.49 0.77
CA HIS A 671 36.70 -29.97 0.73
C HIS A 671 36.13 -30.01 2.16
N LEU A 672 35.13 -29.19 2.43
CA LEU A 672 34.45 -29.14 3.73
C LEU A 672 33.32 -30.17 3.79
N SER A 673 33.22 -30.93 4.88
CA SER A 673 32.08 -31.81 5.14
C SER A 673 30.87 -31.02 5.65
N PHE A 674 29.64 -31.53 5.48
CA PHE A 674 28.41 -30.90 6.02
C PHE A 674 28.49 -30.63 7.54
N ARG A 675 29.26 -31.43 8.27
CA ARG A 675 29.50 -31.23 9.70
C ARG A 675 30.39 -30.00 9.94
N ASP A 676 31.45 -29.83 9.15
CA ASP A 676 32.35 -28.66 9.25
C ASP A 676 31.60 -27.35 8.94
N PHE A 677 30.64 -27.39 8.02
CA PHE A 677 29.75 -26.27 7.71
C PHE A 677 28.92 -25.81 8.92
N LEU A 678 28.37 -26.76 9.69
CA LEU A 678 27.58 -26.46 10.88
C LEU A 678 28.43 -25.91 12.04
N PHE A 679 29.67 -26.38 12.19
CA PHE A 679 30.59 -25.92 13.25
C PHE A 679 31.29 -24.58 12.92
N LYS A 680 31.48 -24.26 11.64
CA LYS A 680 32.05 -22.97 11.19
C LYS A 680 31.04 -21.83 11.09
N ARG A 681 29.76 -22.08 11.41
CA ARG A 681 28.70 -21.07 11.33
C ARG A 681 28.94 -19.94 12.32
N THR A 682 29.03 -18.71 11.81
CA THR A 682 29.10 -17.49 12.62
C THR A 682 27.80 -16.69 12.51
N GLU A 683 27.81 -15.44 12.98
CA GLU A 683 26.64 -14.57 12.85
C GLU A 683 26.30 -14.34 11.38
N VAL A 684 25.03 -14.58 11.04
CA VAL A 684 24.45 -14.31 9.72
C VAL A 684 23.37 -13.25 9.90
N TYR A 685 23.42 -12.21 9.08
CA TYR A 685 22.43 -11.15 9.03
C TYR A 685 21.58 -11.34 7.77
N MET A 686 20.26 -11.28 7.95
CA MET A 686 19.29 -11.41 6.88
C MET A 686 18.40 -10.17 6.87
N ASP A 687 18.56 -9.33 5.87
CA ASP A 687 17.72 -8.13 5.72
C ASP A 687 16.75 -8.34 4.56
N LEU A 688 15.46 -8.13 4.84
CA LEU A 688 14.46 -8.06 3.78
C LEU A 688 14.38 -6.61 3.28
N CYS A 689 14.65 -6.42 2.00
CA CYS A 689 14.68 -5.10 1.36
C CYS A 689 13.27 -4.58 1.04
N GLU A 690 13.19 -3.42 0.40
CA GLU A 690 11.91 -2.90 -0.08
C GLU A 690 11.27 -3.88 -1.09
N PRO A 691 10.00 -4.29 -0.90
CA PRO A 691 9.31 -5.16 -1.83
C PRO A 691 9.05 -4.43 -3.15
N ILE A 692 9.34 -5.09 -4.27
CA ILE A 692 9.26 -4.55 -5.62
C ILE A 692 8.00 -5.14 -6.29
N PRO A 693 6.93 -4.34 -6.51
CA PRO A 693 5.76 -4.79 -7.25
C PRO A 693 6.10 -4.96 -8.73
N VAL A 694 5.76 -6.10 -9.32
CA VAL A 694 6.00 -6.36 -10.75
C VAL A 694 5.20 -5.40 -11.63
N SER A 695 3.98 -5.03 -11.21
CA SER A 695 3.15 -4.04 -11.92
C SER A 695 3.86 -2.72 -12.18
N ARG A 696 4.77 -2.28 -11.29
CA ARG A 696 5.50 -1.02 -11.42
C ARG A 696 6.33 -0.94 -12.70
N TYR A 697 6.86 -2.07 -13.16
CA TYR A 697 7.80 -2.13 -14.30
C TYR A 697 7.18 -2.73 -15.56
N ILE A 698 5.89 -3.13 -15.54
CA ILE A 698 5.29 -3.90 -16.64
C ILE A 698 5.21 -3.13 -17.95
N HIS A 699 5.24 -1.80 -17.88
CA HIS A 699 5.17 -0.86 -19.00
C HIS A 699 6.52 -0.56 -19.64
N GLU A 700 7.63 -0.97 -19.01
CA GLU A 700 8.96 -0.71 -19.54
C GLU A 700 9.30 -1.66 -20.70
N ASP A 701 10.27 -1.29 -21.54
CA ASP A 701 10.68 -2.07 -22.71
C ASP A 701 11.19 -3.48 -22.34
N ASP A 702 11.93 -3.58 -21.24
CA ASP A 702 12.32 -4.84 -20.61
C ASP A 702 12.03 -4.81 -19.09
N PRO A 703 10.81 -5.20 -18.69
CA PRO A 703 10.41 -5.21 -17.28
C PRO A 703 11.33 -6.06 -16.40
N THR A 704 11.86 -7.16 -16.95
CA THR A 704 12.67 -8.10 -16.18
C THR A 704 14.05 -7.51 -15.89
N LEU A 705 14.63 -6.82 -16.87
CA LEU A 705 15.88 -6.10 -16.70
C LEU A 705 15.75 -4.99 -15.65
N SER A 706 14.68 -4.21 -15.69
CA SER A 706 14.47 -3.11 -14.75
C SER A 706 14.24 -3.60 -13.32
N ILE A 707 13.44 -4.65 -13.14
CA ILE A 707 13.32 -5.33 -11.84
C ILE A 707 14.69 -5.83 -11.37
N SER A 708 15.53 -6.37 -12.27
CA SER A 708 16.88 -6.84 -11.89
C SER A 708 17.81 -5.72 -11.43
N MET A 709 17.71 -4.54 -12.06
CA MET A 709 18.47 -3.36 -11.63
C MET A 709 18.02 -2.88 -10.25
N GLU A 710 16.70 -2.86 -10.02
CA GLU A 710 16.14 -2.47 -8.72
C GLU A 710 16.53 -3.46 -7.61
N ILE A 711 16.46 -4.78 -7.85
CA ILE A 711 16.95 -5.80 -6.89
C ILE A 711 18.42 -5.53 -6.54
N SER A 712 19.24 -5.22 -7.54
CA SER A 712 20.68 -4.98 -7.32
C SER A 712 20.92 -3.73 -6.48
N ARG A 713 20.15 -2.66 -6.71
CA ARG A 713 20.19 -1.42 -5.92
C ARG A 713 19.75 -1.67 -4.49
N GLU A 714 18.65 -2.39 -4.31
CA GLU A 714 18.12 -2.78 -3.00
C GLU A 714 19.11 -3.64 -2.21
N TRP A 715 19.78 -4.57 -2.89
CA TRP A 715 20.82 -5.38 -2.28
C TRP A 715 22.01 -4.54 -1.81
N GLN A 716 22.48 -3.60 -2.63
CA GLN A 716 23.59 -2.71 -2.27
C GLN A 716 23.23 -1.80 -1.10
N ALA A 717 22.04 -1.21 -1.11
CA ALA A 717 21.57 -0.30 -0.06
C ALA A 717 21.40 -1.00 1.30
N HIS A 718 20.90 -2.23 1.29
CA HIS A 718 20.60 -2.98 2.51
C HIS A 718 21.74 -3.90 2.96
N HIS A 719 22.80 -4.08 2.18
CA HIS A 719 23.93 -4.93 2.57
C HIS A 719 24.60 -4.40 3.84
N ARG A 720 24.58 -5.20 4.92
CA ARG A 720 25.23 -4.83 6.17
C ARG A 720 26.75 -4.86 6.03
N ILE A 721 27.36 -3.70 6.22
CA ILE A 721 28.82 -3.57 6.29
C ILE A 721 29.26 -3.99 7.69
N LEU A 722 29.85 -5.19 7.78
CA LEU A 722 30.36 -5.74 9.03
C LEU A 722 31.76 -5.18 9.34
N PRO A 723 32.16 -5.10 10.63
CA PRO A 723 33.45 -4.57 11.03
C PRO A 723 34.66 -5.19 10.31
N ASN A 724 34.67 -6.51 10.17
CA ASN A 724 35.75 -7.22 9.47
C ASN A 724 35.79 -6.93 7.97
N HIS A 725 34.64 -6.67 7.33
CA HIS A 725 34.58 -6.31 5.90
C HIS A 725 35.21 -4.94 5.67
N LEU A 726 34.85 -3.97 6.53
CA LEU A 726 35.37 -2.61 6.45
C LEU A 726 36.87 -2.57 6.75
N VAL A 727 37.33 -3.25 7.80
CA VAL A 727 38.76 -3.34 8.14
C VAL A 727 39.55 -4.01 7.00
N ALA A 728 39.03 -5.10 6.41
CA ALA A 728 39.67 -5.74 5.28
C ALA A 728 39.78 -4.81 4.06
N LYS A 729 38.73 -4.05 3.73
CA LYS A 729 38.75 -3.09 2.61
C LYS A 729 39.78 -1.98 2.82
N LEU A 730 39.81 -1.36 4.00
CA LEU A 730 40.75 -0.28 4.28
C LEU A 730 42.20 -0.77 4.34
N LEU A 731 42.43 -1.98 4.86
CA LEU A 731 43.76 -2.60 4.85
C LEU A 731 44.26 -2.88 3.42
N MET A 732 43.38 -3.38 2.55
CA MET A 732 43.72 -3.62 1.13
C MET A 732 43.95 -2.31 0.37
N GLU A 733 43.13 -1.28 0.62
CA GLU A 733 43.32 0.07 0.04
C GLU A 733 44.65 0.70 0.48
N ALA A 734 45.14 0.39 1.70
CA ALA A 734 46.43 0.84 2.22
C ALA A 734 47.65 0.01 1.72
N GLY A 735 47.44 -0.99 0.85
CA GLY A 735 48.52 -1.82 0.32
C GLY A 735 48.91 -3.01 1.21
N GLY A 736 48.07 -3.38 2.18
CA GLY A 736 48.24 -4.58 3.01
C GLY A 736 49.03 -4.38 4.31
N GLU A 737 49.51 -3.17 4.60
CA GLU A 737 50.20 -2.84 5.85
C GLU A 737 49.83 -1.42 6.32
N ILE A 738 49.39 -1.26 7.58
CA ILE A 738 48.93 0.02 8.13
C ILE A 738 49.11 0.09 9.65
N SER A 739 49.35 1.29 10.19
CA SER A 739 49.36 1.51 11.65
C SER A 739 47.94 1.49 12.24
N LEU A 740 47.80 1.13 13.52
CA LEU A 740 46.50 1.12 14.21
C LEU A 740 45.84 2.50 14.22
N SER A 741 46.62 3.54 14.54
CA SER A 741 46.14 4.94 14.55
C SER A 741 45.63 5.37 13.17
N ASP A 742 46.33 5.01 12.10
CA ASP A 742 45.92 5.43 10.75
C ASP A 742 44.71 4.64 10.27
N LEU A 743 44.62 3.34 10.60
CA LEU A 743 43.44 2.55 10.31
C LEU A 743 42.20 3.08 11.05
N GLU A 744 42.34 3.46 12.32
CA GLU A 744 41.26 4.07 13.11
C GLU A 744 40.75 5.37 12.47
N LYS A 745 41.68 6.23 12.02
CA LYS A 745 41.34 7.46 11.28
C LYS A 745 40.62 7.17 9.96
N MET A 746 41.12 6.20 9.19
CA MET A 746 40.50 5.80 7.91
C MET A 746 39.10 5.23 8.13
N ILE A 747 38.86 4.50 9.22
CA ILE A 747 37.51 4.02 9.58
C ILE A 747 36.60 5.21 9.87
N ALA A 748 37.04 6.14 10.73
CA ALA A 748 36.26 7.33 11.08
C ALA A 748 35.92 8.17 9.84
N GLU A 749 36.91 8.40 8.97
CA GLU A 749 36.72 9.11 7.69
C GLU A 749 35.75 8.37 6.78
N ARG A 750 35.86 7.04 6.65
CA ARG A 750 35.00 6.25 5.76
C ARG A 750 33.53 6.29 6.18
N ILE A 751 33.25 6.23 7.48
CA ILE A 751 31.88 6.30 8.02
C ILE A 751 31.25 7.69 7.79
N LEU A 752 32.06 8.76 7.88
CA LEU A 752 31.61 10.13 7.65
C LEU A 752 31.39 10.44 6.16
N THR A 753 32.28 9.95 5.29
CA THR A 753 32.29 10.29 3.87
C THR A 753 31.40 9.40 3.02
N ARG A 754 31.23 8.12 3.37
CA ARG A 754 30.45 7.16 2.58
C ARG A 754 29.23 6.67 3.33
N LYS A 755 28.06 6.91 2.74
CA LYS A 755 26.80 6.29 3.17
C LYS A 755 26.87 4.78 2.98
N GLY A 756 26.35 4.04 3.95
CA GLY A 756 26.30 2.58 3.92
C GLY A 756 25.54 2.05 5.15
N ASN A 757 25.06 0.81 5.05
CA ASN A 757 24.37 0.14 6.15
C ASN A 757 25.38 -0.50 7.12
N TYR A 758 26.14 0.34 7.84
CA TYR A 758 27.13 -0.13 8.82
C TYR A 758 26.45 -0.78 10.03
N LEU A 759 26.93 -1.95 10.46
CA LEU A 759 26.39 -2.65 11.64
C LEU A 759 26.47 -1.78 12.91
N THR A 760 27.57 -1.04 13.06
CA THR A 760 27.81 -0.05 14.10
C THR A 760 28.57 1.12 13.45
N LYS A 761 28.44 2.32 14.01
CA LYS A 761 29.19 3.52 13.59
C LYS A 761 30.26 3.92 14.60
N ASP A 762 30.43 3.14 15.66
CA ASP A 762 31.49 3.35 16.63
C ASP A 762 32.83 2.87 16.05
N THR A 763 33.74 3.81 15.84
CA THR A 763 35.06 3.55 15.24
C THR A 763 35.86 2.53 16.04
N GLY A 764 35.83 2.62 17.38
CA GLY A 764 36.56 1.73 18.27
C GLY A 764 35.99 0.31 18.27
N GLU A 765 34.67 0.18 18.23
CA GLU A 765 33.99 -1.12 18.11
C GLU A 765 34.33 -1.78 16.77
N ILE A 766 34.29 -1.03 15.66
CA ILE A 766 34.64 -1.52 14.32
C ILE A 766 36.07 -2.05 14.30
N LEU A 767 37.02 -1.24 14.78
CA LEU A 767 38.43 -1.59 14.80
C LEU A 767 38.65 -2.86 15.64
N ASN A 768 38.19 -2.87 16.89
CA ASN A 768 38.42 -3.98 17.81
C ASN A 768 37.76 -5.28 17.34
N ARG A 769 36.49 -5.22 16.91
CA ARG A 769 35.76 -6.41 16.43
C ARG A 769 36.30 -6.91 15.10
N GLY A 770 36.57 -6.01 14.16
CA GLY A 770 37.12 -6.34 12.85
C GLY A 770 38.47 -7.04 12.96
N LEU A 771 39.41 -6.46 13.73
CA LEU A 771 40.73 -7.07 13.95
C LEU A 771 40.64 -8.41 14.64
N LYS A 772 39.79 -8.54 15.67
CA LYS A 772 39.61 -9.81 16.38
C LYS A 772 39.17 -10.94 15.46
N VAL A 773 38.20 -10.69 14.57
CA VAL A 773 37.72 -11.69 13.61
C VAL A 773 38.82 -12.05 12.63
N LEU A 774 39.47 -11.07 11.99
CA LEU A 774 40.52 -11.30 10.99
C LEU A 774 41.77 -12.00 11.58
N GLN A 775 42.17 -11.65 12.81
CA GLN A 775 43.29 -12.29 13.52
C GLN A 775 42.98 -13.74 13.91
N SER A 776 41.78 -14.01 14.42
CA SER A 776 41.37 -15.36 14.83
C SER A 776 41.43 -16.37 13.68
N ARG A 777 41.32 -15.87 12.44
CA ARG A 777 41.39 -16.63 11.20
C ARG A 777 42.75 -16.57 10.51
N LYS A 778 43.73 -15.91 11.13
CA LYS A 778 45.10 -15.74 10.61
C LYS A 778 45.17 -15.01 9.27
N PHE A 779 44.22 -14.11 8.97
CA PHE A 779 44.26 -13.29 7.75
C PHE A 779 45.22 -12.11 7.89
N ILE A 780 45.42 -11.65 9.12
CA ILE A 780 46.30 -10.55 9.48
C ILE A 780 47.16 -10.93 10.68
N ARG A 781 48.31 -10.27 10.83
CA ARG A 781 49.13 -10.27 12.05
C ARG A 781 49.22 -8.84 12.58
N LYS A 782 49.15 -8.69 13.90
CA LYS A 782 49.48 -7.45 14.60
C LYS A 782 50.87 -7.59 15.20
N GLU A 783 51.78 -6.71 14.79
CA GLU A 783 53.15 -6.59 15.30
C GLU A 783 53.26 -5.17 15.89
N ASP A 784 53.31 -5.05 17.22
CA ASP A 784 53.24 -3.78 17.95
C ASP A 784 52.04 -2.90 17.56
N GLU A 785 52.31 -1.72 16.97
CA GLU A 785 51.34 -0.74 16.47
C GLU A 785 50.95 -0.96 14.99
N MET A 786 51.54 -1.96 14.32
CA MET A 786 51.35 -2.22 12.89
C MET A 786 50.48 -3.46 12.65
N ILE A 787 49.65 -3.39 11.60
CA ILE A 787 48.82 -4.50 11.10
C ILE A 787 49.31 -4.86 9.71
N LYS A 788 49.58 -6.15 9.51
CA LYS A 788 50.06 -6.70 8.24
C LYS A 788 49.16 -7.81 7.72
N ALA A 789 48.84 -7.75 6.43
CA ALA A 789 48.12 -8.79 5.70
C ALA A 789 48.98 -10.06 5.58
N LEU A 790 48.42 -11.21 5.95
CA LEU A 790 49.01 -12.53 5.75
C LEU A 790 48.39 -13.25 4.53
N ASP A 791 47.11 -12.98 4.26
CA ASP A 791 46.34 -13.66 3.22
C ASP A 791 45.57 -12.65 2.36
N GLY A 792 46.23 -12.16 1.31
CA GLY A 792 45.69 -11.10 0.44
C GLY A 792 44.41 -11.52 -0.28
N ASP A 793 44.30 -12.78 -0.68
CA ASP A 793 43.13 -13.28 -1.42
C ASP A 793 41.87 -13.31 -0.54
N LEU A 794 41.99 -13.82 0.69
CA LEU A 794 40.87 -13.81 1.64
C LEU A 794 40.51 -12.40 2.10
N LEU A 795 41.51 -11.53 2.32
CA LEU A 795 41.25 -10.13 2.63
C LEU A 795 40.52 -9.41 1.49
N GLN A 796 40.93 -9.65 0.24
CA GLN A 796 40.24 -9.09 -0.92
C GLN A 796 38.80 -9.63 -1.04
N TYR A 797 38.58 -10.92 -0.77
CA TYR A 797 37.24 -11.52 -0.75
C TYR A 797 36.31 -10.81 0.23
N TYR A 798 36.76 -10.55 1.47
CA TYR A 798 35.96 -9.80 2.46
C TYR A 798 35.89 -8.30 2.17
N ALA A 799 36.93 -7.71 1.58
CA ALA A 799 36.91 -6.31 1.14
C ALA A 799 35.83 -6.06 0.08
N ASN A 800 35.66 -7.00 -0.86
CA ASN A 800 34.64 -6.95 -1.91
C ASN A 800 33.20 -7.07 -1.36
N MET A 801 33.01 -7.50 -0.11
CA MET A 801 31.69 -7.50 0.52
C MET A 801 31.24 -6.09 0.93
N VAL A 802 32.13 -5.10 0.97
CA VAL A 802 31.73 -3.71 1.15
C VAL A 802 31.32 -3.15 -0.21
N PRO A 803 30.01 -2.89 -0.45
CA PRO A 803 29.54 -2.43 -1.74
C PRO A 803 30.22 -1.12 -2.13
N ASP A 804 30.41 -0.91 -3.44
CA ASP A 804 30.81 0.39 -3.93
C ASP A 804 29.62 1.37 -3.86
N PRO A 805 29.87 2.66 -3.60
CA PRO A 805 28.81 3.65 -3.49
C PRO A 805 28.07 3.76 -4.82
N THR A 806 26.74 3.67 -4.76
CA THR A 806 25.81 3.91 -5.87
C THR A 806 25.57 5.37 -6.14
#